data_AF-A0A939BPH1-F1
#
_entry.id   AF-A0A939BPH1-F1
#
_cell.length_a   1.000
_cell.length_b   1.000
_cell.length_c   1.000
_cell.angle_alpha   90.00
_cell.angle_beta   90.00
_cell.angle_gamma   90.00
#
_symmetry.space_group_name_H-M   'P 1'
#
loop_
_entity.id
_entity.type
_entity.pdbx_description
1 polymer ?
#
loop_
_entity_poly.entity_id
_entity_poly.type
_entity_poly.pdbx_seq_one_letter_code
_entity_poly.pdbx_strand_id
1 'polypeptide(L)'
;MNSNQLLNFNINWKVLMILVCFIFIFSGHSFAGDDMVLEYDTTLSSGSYITLPKFGDPLDVTIDWGDGQTDSYTTGDTTVTYITHEYDAEGTYQVTISGNLDAFGPPGGDSKLTRVIDFGSLGLTSLSRAFEGANNLTEVPATVPSTVTDMEGMFREASSFNGDISGWDVSNVTDMEGMFRGASSFNRDLSGWDVSSVKDMANMFYGASSFNGDISGWDVSNVTSMQAMFRGAGLFNGNISSWDVSSVTNMKNMFYGDGASAFNGDLSSWDVSSVKDMEGMFAFASSFNQPIGAWNVSNVTTMNMIFKDIELSTSNYDDILKKWSTQNLENGVSFHGGSSQYSADAADERQTLIDDDGWSITDGGQLPNTAPTLGGTFISATIDDTSTVTPFSQVEVSDSDGDNVSVNITYTGANGILSSPDGGLTKNGTGDYTLDADTLSNITDKLQQLEFDPTENQVAVENTVETTFTLAPNDGTTDGSSNSDTIVTATSVNDAPIIDGSGSDLPKITRYATDNEGQSIDNLISDSVDDPDYNVSHEGIAITDLDSGTGTWQYSTDGGSSWSDIGTVTETSALLLTISDKLRFIPANSDNDQGGSITYRAWDKTSGTKGNKVDTTTNGGTTAFSSTTDKVGITVEAYSDAYVDINLDDSIYGAADANLPVEATDWSLLFNQNNGGTKEVNISSVKQADSSDEGSASELIGGETTIRVFLEIIGTPTGVETIEIKPKSNAVFDKAGNAMLTDQSTGVKTLERKVVGTPQ
;
A
#
# COMPACT_ATOMS: atom_id res chain seq x y z
N MET A 1 77.46 -7.32 -43.47
CA MET A 1 77.26 -6.21 -44.43
C MET A 1 76.25 -6.68 -45.48
N ASN A 2 75.06 -6.05 -45.47
CA ASN A 2 74.07 -5.78 -46.55
C ASN A 2 73.82 -6.85 -47.62
N SER A 3 72.62 -7.42 -47.73
CA SER A 3 71.33 -6.89 -48.28
C SER A 3 71.16 -7.18 -49.78
N ASN A 4 70.13 -7.98 -50.10
CA ASN A 4 69.13 -7.79 -51.17
C ASN A 4 68.30 -9.09 -51.29
N GLN A 5 67.12 -9.16 -50.65
CA GLN A 5 65.81 -8.81 -51.24
C GLN A 5 65.40 -9.78 -52.36
N LEU A 6 64.71 -10.86 -51.98
CA LEU A 6 63.73 -11.56 -52.82
C LEU A 6 62.43 -11.63 -52.02
N LEU A 7 61.44 -10.86 -52.47
CA LEU A 7 60.04 -11.03 -52.07
C LEU A 7 59.60 -12.44 -52.48
N ASN A 8 59.13 -13.24 -51.53
CA ASN A 8 58.29 -14.39 -51.83
C ASN A 8 56.91 -14.14 -51.25
N PHE A 9 55.95 -13.97 -52.15
CA PHE A 9 54.53 -13.84 -51.87
C PHE A 9 54.04 -15.07 -51.11
N ASN A 10 53.30 -14.82 -50.04
CA ASN A 10 52.56 -15.81 -49.28
C ASN A 10 51.37 -16.26 -50.15
N ILE A 11 51.53 -17.37 -50.88
CA ILE A 11 50.44 -17.95 -51.68
C ILE A 11 49.51 -18.70 -50.73
N ASN A 12 48.27 -18.23 -50.71
CA ASN A 12 47.16 -18.74 -49.93
C ASN A 12 46.86 -20.20 -50.32
N TRP A 13 46.97 -21.14 -49.38
CA TRP A 13 46.76 -22.59 -49.58
C TRP A 13 45.36 -22.90 -50.14
N LYS A 14 44.38 -22.00 -49.95
CA LYS A 14 43.03 -22.09 -50.54
C LYS A 14 43.01 -21.94 -52.07
N VAL A 15 43.98 -21.25 -52.68
CA VAL A 15 44.06 -21.10 -54.15
C VAL A 15 44.73 -22.30 -54.81
N LEU A 16 45.58 -23.04 -54.08
CA LEU A 16 46.21 -24.25 -54.59
C LEU A 16 45.25 -25.45 -54.61
N MET A 17 44.23 -25.48 -53.74
CA MET A 17 43.23 -26.55 -53.70
C MET A 17 42.17 -26.41 -54.81
N ILE A 18 41.92 -25.19 -55.28
CA ILE A 18 41.02 -24.91 -56.42
C ILE A 18 41.67 -25.28 -57.78
N LEU A 19 43.00 -25.41 -57.83
CA LEU A 19 43.71 -25.68 -59.09
C LEU A 19 43.98 -27.18 -59.36
N VAL A 20 43.69 -28.09 -58.43
CA VAL A 20 43.97 -29.54 -58.57
C VAL A 20 42.75 -30.34 -59.07
N CYS A 21 41.55 -29.77 -59.07
CA CYS A 21 40.35 -30.45 -59.58
C CYS A 21 40.14 -30.38 -61.12
N PHE A 22 41.07 -29.79 -61.89
CA PHE A 22 40.86 -29.54 -63.33
C PHE A 22 41.79 -30.30 -64.29
N ILE A 23 42.47 -31.37 -63.86
CA ILE A 23 43.30 -32.18 -64.77
C ILE A 23 43.04 -33.67 -64.58
N PHE A 24 41.96 -34.16 -65.19
CA PHE A 24 41.89 -35.44 -65.93
C PHE A 24 40.69 -35.40 -66.89
N ILE A 25 40.90 -34.88 -68.11
CA ILE A 25 39.94 -35.03 -69.21
C ILE A 25 40.65 -35.73 -70.38
N PHE A 26 40.28 -36.98 -70.60
CA PHE A 26 40.22 -37.64 -71.91
C PHE A 26 39.06 -38.63 -71.80
N SER A 27 37.87 -38.28 -72.29
CA SER A 27 37.37 -38.76 -73.58
C SER A 27 36.23 -37.84 -74.03
N GLY A 28 36.24 -37.44 -75.29
CA GLY A 28 35.31 -36.45 -75.82
C GLY A 28 33.85 -36.89 -75.75
N HIS A 29 33.07 -36.21 -74.93
CA HIS A 29 31.65 -35.99 -75.11
C HIS A 29 31.35 -34.53 -74.77
N SER A 30 30.65 -33.82 -75.66
CA SER A 30 30.05 -32.54 -75.32
C SER A 30 28.69 -32.83 -74.67
N PHE A 31 28.50 -32.46 -73.42
CA PHE A 31 27.21 -32.56 -72.75
C PHE A 31 26.66 -31.16 -72.50
N ALA A 32 25.35 -31.03 -72.72
CA ALA A 32 24.56 -29.89 -72.26
C ALA A 32 23.95 -30.33 -70.91
N GLY A 33 24.31 -29.63 -69.83
CA GLY A 33 23.94 -29.94 -68.44
C GLY A 33 25.17 -30.29 -67.59
N ASP A 34 25.37 -29.63 -66.45
CA ASP A 34 26.37 -30.02 -65.45
C ASP A 34 25.92 -31.33 -64.76
N ASP A 35 26.83 -32.28 -64.56
CA ASP A 35 26.52 -33.61 -64.01
C ASP A 35 26.29 -33.58 -62.49
N MET A 36 25.47 -34.49 -61.96
CA MET A 36 25.47 -34.77 -60.52
C MET A 36 26.71 -35.60 -60.18
N VAL A 37 27.41 -35.25 -59.10
CA VAL A 37 28.66 -35.90 -58.68
C VAL A 37 28.55 -36.34 -57.23
N LEU A 38 28.75 -37.64 -56.98
CA LEU A 38 28.61 -38.29 -55.67
C LEU A 38 29.91 -39.01 -55.30
N GLU A 39 30.27 -39.01 -54.01
CA GLU A 39 31.44 -39.73 -53.50
C GLU A 39 31.02 -40.87 -52.55
N TYR A 40 31.35 -42.10 -52.92
CA TYR A 40 31.09 -43.30 -52.13
C TYR A 40 32.39 -43.90 -51.61
N ASP A 41 32.38 -44.42 -50.38
CA ASP A 41 33.45 -45.23 -49.81
C ASP A 41 32.90 -46.62 -49.47
N THR A 42 33.29 -47.60 -50.29
CA THR A 42 32.82 -48.98 -50.16
C THR A 42 33.41 -49.71 -48.96
N THR A 43 34.40 -49.15 -48.27
CA THR A 43 34.99 -49.74 -47.05
C THR A 43 34.14 -49.52 -45.80
N LEU A 44 33.13 -48.63 -45.85
CA LEU A 44 32.33 -48.23 -44.68
C LEU A 44 31.31 -49.27 -44.23
N SER A 45 30.91 -50.20 -45.09
CA SER A 45 30.04 -51.33 -44.75
C SER A 45 30.30 -52.52 -45.66
N SER A 46 29.84 -53.72 -45.28
CA SER A 46 30.20 -54.96 -45.97
C SER A 46 29.86 -54.96 -47.47
N GLY A 47 30.77 -55.51 -48.28
CA GLY A 47 30.61 -55.71 -49.72
C GLY A 47 31.22 -54.56 -50.54
N SER A 48 31.67 -54.85 -51.75
CA SER A 48 32.27 -53.85 -52.64
C SER A 48 31.25 -53.23 -53.60
N TYR A 49 29.96 -53.18 -53.26
CA TYR A 49 28.92 -52.61 -54.12
C TYR A 49 28.26 -51.38 -53.49
N ILE A 50 27.67 -50.52 -54.32
CA ILE A 50 26.81 -49.41 -53.90
C ILE A 50 25.45 -49.49 -54.56
N THR A 51 24.43 -48.87 -53.96
CA THR A 51 23.10 -48.74 -54.56
C THR A 51 22.70 -47.27 -54.64
N LEU A 52 22.33 -46.82 -55.85
CA LEU A 52 21.76 -45.50 -56.04
C LEU A 52 20.26 -45.50 -55.68
N PRO A 53 19.74 -44.36 -55.19
CA PRO A 53 18.31 -44.13 -55.04
C PRO A 53 17.51 -44.39 -56.32
N LYS A 54 16.21 -44.63 -56.14
CA LYS A 54 15.28 -44.71 -57.26
C LYS A 54 15.25 -43.37 -58.02
N PHE A 55 15.18 -43.44 -59.35
CA PHE A 55 15.04 -42.28 -60.23
C PHE A 55 13.58 -41.97 -60.57
N GLY A 56 13.24 -40.68 -60.69
CA GLY A 56 11.96 -40.20 -61.22
C GLY A 56 11.90 -40.17 -62.77
N ASP A 57 10.70 -40.11 -63.33
CA ASP A 57 10.46 -39.91 -64.77
C ASP A 57 10.24 -38.42 -65.10
N PRO A 58 10.69 -37.90 -66.26
CA PRO A 58 11.40 -38.60 -67.32
C PRO A 58 12.83 -38.98 -66.92
N LEU A 59 13.24 -40.18 -67.34
CA LEU A 59 14.55 -40.76 -67.08
C LEU A 59 15.35 -40.76 -68.38
N ASP A 60 16.43 -40.01 -68.48
CA ASP A 60 17.39 -40.10 -69.60
C ASP A 60 18.77 -39.80 -69.06
N VAL A 61 19.39 -40.80 -68.42
CA VAL A 61 20.63 -40.63 -67.66
C VAL A 61 21.71 -41.61 -68.08
N THR A 62 22.95 -41.15 -68.05
CA THR A 62 24.15 -41.98 -68.11
C THR A 62 24.89 -41.88 -66.78
N ILE A 63 25.17 -43.03 -66.18
CA ILE A 63 25.87 -43.17 -64.91
C ILE A 63 27.30 -43.64 -65.20
N ASP A 64 28.29 -42.87 -64.80
CA ASP A 64 29.69 -43.30 -64.72
C ASP A 64 30.00 -43.69 -63.27
N TRP A 65 30.38 -44.95 -63.07
CA TRP A 65 30.64 -45.51 -61.75
C TRP A 65 32.02 -45.13 -61.19
N GLY A 66 32.86 -44.46 -61.97
CA GLY A 66 34.19 -44.02 -61.54
C GLY A 66 35.26 -45.13 -61.53
N ASP A 67 34.91 -46.34 -61.96
CA ASP A 67 35.81 -47.48 -62.17
C ASP A 67 36.07 -47.75 -63.68
N GLY A 68 35.57 -46.88 -64.55
CA GLY A 68 35.63 -47.02 -66.01
C GLY A 68 34.44 -47.75 -66.62
N GLN A 69 33.45 -48.16 -65.82
CA GLN A 69 32.18 -48.73 -66.29
C GLN A 69 31.07 -47.68 -66.28
N THR A 70 30.15 -47.79 -67.24
CA THR A 70 29.01 -46.87 -67.38
C THR A 70 27.72 -47.63 -67.67
N ASP A 71 26.62 -47.19 -67.08
CA ASP A 71 25.27 -47.64 -67.41
C ASP A 71 24.43 -46.48 -67.98
N SER A 72 23.38 -46.78 -68.74
CA SER A 72 22.47 -45.76 -69.25
C SER A 72 21.03 -46.23 -69.22
N TYR A 73 20.14 -45.34 -68.79
CA TYR A 73 18.72 -45.63 -68.57
C TYR A 73 17.86 -44.57 -69.26
N THR A 74 16.80 -45.02 -69.92
CA THR A 74 15.85 -44.16 -70.65
C THR A 74 14.41 -44.41 -70.18
N THR A 75 13.54 -43.42 -70.35
CA THR A 75 12.12 -43.46 -69.95
C THR A 75 11.44 -44.72 -70.49
N GLY A 76 10.85 -45.51 -69.58
CA GLY A 76 10.21 -46.78 -69.92
C GLY A 76 11.07 -48.03 -69.63
N ASP A 77 12.27 -47.89 -69.07
CA ASP A 77 12.99 -49.03 -68.47
C ASP A 77 12.28 -49.49 -67.18
N THR A 78 11.26 -50.32 -67.34
CA THR A 78 10.42 -50.80 -66.23
C THR A 78 11.06 -51.92 -65.40
N THR A 79 12.33 -52.27 -65.65
CA THR A 79 12.98 -53.45 -65.04
C THR A 79 13.86 -53.12 -63.84
N VAL A 80 14.10 -51.83 -63.57
CA VAL A 80 15.12 -51.38 -62.62
C VAL A 80 14.46 -50.75 -61.40
N THR A 81 14.29 -51.53 -60.35
CA THR A 81 13.77 -51.04 -59.06
C THR A 81 14.89 -50.46 -58.18
N TYR A 82 16.13 -50.92 -58.37
CA TYR A 82 17.34 -50.47 -57.68
C TYR A 82 18.52 -50.54 -58.65
N ILE A 83 19.34 -49.49 -58.67
CA ILE A 83 20.54 -49.43 -59.52
C ILE A 83 21.74 -49.75 -58.62
N THR A 84 22.30 -50.95 -58.78
CA THR A 84 23.41 -51.44 -57.96
C THR A 84 24.61 -51.73 -58.85
N HIS A 85 25.79 -51.33 -58.38
CA HIS A 85 27.06 -51.60 -59.05
C HIS A 85 28.04 -52.26 -58.08
N GLU A 86 28.68 -53.35 -58.51
CA GLU A 86 29.69 -54.08 -57.75
C GLU A 86 31.10 -53.76 -58.29
N TYR A 87 31.97 -53.24 -57.43
CA TYR A 87 33.35 -52.90 -57.76
C TYR A 87 34.28 -54.10 -57.55
N ASP A 88 35.31 -54.20 -58.40
CA ASP A 88 36.35 -55.25 -58.31
C ASP A 88 37.19 -55.18 -57.03
N ALA A 89 37.28 -54.00 -56.40
CA ALA A 89 37.99 -53.76 -55.16
C ALA A 89 37.20 -52.78 -54.27
N GLU A 90 37.40 -52.85 -52.96
CA GLU A 90 36.91 -51.80 -52.07
C GLU A 90 37.78 -50.53 -52.20
N GLY A 91 37.17 -49.38 -51.99
CA GLY A 91 37.80 -48.07 -52.14
C GLY A 91 36.78 -46.94 -52.24
N THR A 92 37.31 -45.74 -52.49
CA THR A 92 36.54 -44.53 -52.73
C THR A 92 36.30 -44.34 -54.23
N TYR A 93 35.04 -44.11 -54.61
CA TYR A 93 34.60 -43.96 -55.99
C TYR A 93 33.76 -42.69 -56.15
N GLN A 94 34.01 -41.97 -57.25
CA GLN A 94 33.20 -40.83 -57.65
C GLN A 94 32.21 -41.29 -58.73
N VAL A 95 30.92 -41.25 -58.41
CA VAL A 95 29.84 -41.60 -59.33
C VAL A 95 29.31 -40.32 -59.96
N THR A 96 29.23 -40.29 -61.28
CA THR A 96 28.74 -39.14 -62.04
C THR A 96 27.45 -39.53 -62.77
N ILE A 97 26.39 -38.73 -62.62
CA ILE A 97 25.12 -38.93 -63.29
C ILE A 97 24.89 -37.73 -64.21
N SER A 98 24.84 -37.99 -65.51
CA SER A 98 24.62 -37.00 -66.57
C SER A 98 23.27 -37.22 -67.23
N GLY A 99 22.69 -36.19 -67.84
CA GLY A 99 21.42 -36.27 -68.58
C GLY A 99 20.27 -35.53 -67.92
N ASN A 100 19.06 -36.10 -67.97
CA ASN A 100 17.84 -35.51 -67.40
C ASN A 100 17.21 -36.45 -66.36
N LEU A 101 16.92 -35.90 -65.19
CA LEU A 101 16.37 -36.59 -64.03
C LEU A 101 15.44 -35.66 -63.25
N ASP A 102 14.16 -36.05 -63.14
CA ASP A 102 13.17 -35.26 -62.39
C ASP A 102 13.28 -35.43 -60.86
N ALA A 103 13.63 -36.62 -60.38
CA ALA A 103 13.75 -36.88 -58.95
C ALA A 103 14.84 -37.90 -58.62
N PHE A 104 15.45 -37.75 -57.45
CA PHE A 104 16.46 -38.66 -56.90
C PHE A 104 15.99 -39.15 -55.52
N GLY A 105 15.37 -40.35 -55.47
CA GLY A 105 14.59 -40.92 -54.34
C GLY A 105 13.08 -41.09 -54.69
N PRO A 106 12.22 -41.67 -53.80
CA PRO A 106 12.47 -42.57 -52.66
C PRO A 106 12.31 -44.08 -53.00
N PRO A 107 12.76 -45.02 -52.12
CA PRO A 107 13.66 -44.81 -50.97
C PRO A 107 15.13 -44.73 -51.43
N GLY A 108 15.98 -43.97 -50.74
CA GLY A 108 17.35 -43.77 -51.23
C GLY A 108 18.33 -43.17 -50.22
N GLY A 109 19.51 -43.79 -50.14
CA GLY A 109 20.65 -43.32 -49.35
C GLY A 109 21.52 -44.50 -48.93
N ASP A 110 22.66 -44.67 -49.59
CA ASP A 110 23.61 -45.72 -49.22
C ASP A 110 24.41 -45.24 -48.00
N SER A 111 24.58 -46.09 -46.99
CA SER A 111 25.51 -45.83 -45.88
C SER A 111 26.94 -45.54 -46.35
N LYS A 112 27.31 -45.95 -47.56
CA LYS A 112 28.62 -45.72 -48.19
C LYS A 112 28.74 -44.35 -48.85
N LEU A 113 27.64 -43.60 -49.03
CA LEU A 113 27.70 -42.23 -49.52
C LEU A 113 28.33 -41.33 -48.46
N THR A 114 29.40 -40.63 -48.83
CA THR A 114 30.16 -39.78 -47.91
C THR A 114 29.97 -38.30 -48.21
N ARG A 115 29.82 -37.93 -49.48
CA ARG A 115 29.69 -36.53 -49.95
C ARG A 115 28.84 -36.46 -51.21
N VAL A 116 28.02 -35.43 -51.31
CA VAL A 116 27.45 -34.96 -52.58
C VAL A 116 28.31 -33.78 -53.02
N ILE A 117 29.01 -33.93 -54.13
CA ILE A 117 29.97 -32.94 -54.63
C ILE A 117 29.26 -31.89 -55.47
N ASP A 118 28.30 -32.31 -56.29
CA ASP A 118 27.45 -31.43 -57.11
C ASP A 118 26.08 -32.09 -57.34
N PHE A 119 25.00 -31.30 -57.33
CA PHE A 119 23.66 -31.77 -57.72
C PHE A 119 23.46 -31.74 -59.24
N GLY A 120 24.28 -31.00 -59.97
CA GLY A 120 24.18 -30.83 -61.41
C GLY A 120 22.92 -30.07 -61.84
N SER A 121 22.73 -30.03 -63.16
CA SER A 121 21.59 -29.40 -63.84
C SER A 121 20.69 -30.43 -64.52
N LEU A 122 20.33 -31.50 -63.79
CA LEU A 122 19.56 -32.63 -64.33
C LEU A 122 18.05 -32.33 -64.48
N GLY A 123 17.56 -31.20 -63.95
CA GLY A 123 16.13 -30.86 -63.94
C GLY A 123 15.37 -31.36 -62.70
N LEU A 124 16.08 -31.60 -61.59
CA LEU A 124 15.51 -32.12 -60.35
C LEU A 124 14.41 -31.21 -59.79
N THR A 125 13.22 -31.78 -59.57
CA THR A 125 12.09 -31.15 -58.88
C THR A 125 11.84 -31.75 -57.50
N SER A 126 12.31 -32.98 -57.23
CA SER A 126 12.20 -33.63 -55.91
C SER A 126 13.51 -34.29 -55.47
N LEU A 127 13.86 -34.06 -54.21
CA LEU A 127 14.92 -34.75 -53.46
C LEU A 127 14.31 -35.55 -52.29
N SER A 128 13.03 -35.94 -52.40
CA SER A 128 12.34 -36.73 -51.38
C SER A 128 13.09 -38.02 -51.09
N ARG A 129 13.55 -38.13 -49.84
CA ARG A 129 14.33 -39.24 -49.27
C ARG A 129 15.51 -39.64 -50.16
N ALA A 130 16.20 -38.64 -50.72
CA ALA A 130 17.41 -38.79 -51.54
C ALA A 130 18.60 -39.40 -50.79
N PHE A 131 18.77 -39.00 -49.52
CA PHE A 131 19.89 -39.38 -48.66
C PHE A 131 19.42 -40.00 -47.34
N GLU A 132 18.24 -40.60 -47.35
CA GLU A 132 17.70 -41.35 -46.24
C GLU A 132 18.62 -42.51 -45.85
N GLY A 133 19.11 -42.53 -44.62
CA GLY A 133 20.02 -43.56 -44.11
C GLY A 133 21.46 -43.46 -44.60
N ALA A 134 21.83 -42.38 -45.29
CA ALA A 134 23.22 -42.07 -45.67
C ALA A 134 24.03 -41.66 -44.43
N ASN A 135 24.27 -42.61 -43.53
CA ASN A 135 24.82 -42.39 -42.19
C ASN A 135 26.22 -41.76 -42.17
N ASN A 136 26.99 -41.89 -43.25
CA ASN A 136 28.34 -41.33 -43.36
C ASN A 136 28.39 -40.08 -44.25
N LEU A 137 27.25 -39.56 -44.72
CA LEU A 137 27.18 -38.32 -45.48
C LEU A 137 27.55 -37.14 -44.58
N THR A 138 28.55 -36.35 -44.97
CA THR A 138 29.06 -35.22 -44.18
C THR A 138 28.97 -33.88 -44.88
N GLU A 139 28.93 -33.88 -46.22
CA GLU A 139 28.97 -32.68 -47.05
C GLU A 139 28.01 -32.80 -48.23
N VAL A 140 27.36 -31.69 -48.54
CA VAL A 140 26.56 -31.47 -49.75
C VAL A 140 26.96 -30.13 -50.37
N PRO A 141 26.59 -29.84 -51.63
CA PRO A 141 26.92 -28.57 -52.28
C PRO A 141 26.31 -27.38 -51.54
N ALA A 142 26.97 -26.22 -51.64
CA ALA A 142 26.52 -24.98 -51.01
C ALA A 142 25.22 -24.41 -51.60
N THR A 143 24.73 -24.95 -52.71
CA THR A 143 23.48 -24.56 -53.36
C THR A 143 22.69 -25.80 -53.75
N VAL A 144 21.37 -25.70 -53.68
CA VAL A 144 20.42 -26.71 -54.17
C VAL A 144 19.80 -26.22 -55.50
N PRO A 145 19.42 -27.11 -56.44
CA PRO A 145 18.74 -26.67 -57.65
C PRO A 145 17.44 -25.94 -57.33
N SER A 146 17.26 -24.74 -57.90
CA SER A 146 16.09 -23.88 -57.62
C SER A 146 14.75 -24.44 -58.10
N THR A 147 14.79 -25.52 -58.89
CA THR A 147 13.62 -26.27 -59.38
C THR A 147 13.05 -27.24 -58.34
N VAL A 148 13.79 -27.51 -57.26
CA VAL A 148 13.34 -28.44 -56.20
C VAL A 148 12.20 -27.82 -55.40
N THR A 149 11.10 -28.55 -55.29
CA THR A 149 9.89 -28.17 -54.53
C THR A 149 9.58 -29.10 -53.37
N ASP A 150 10.25 -30.25 -53.30
CA ASP A 150 10.00 -31.34 -52.35
C ASP A 150 11.33 -31.86 -51.78
N MET A 151 11.47 -31.75 -50.45
CA MET A 151 12.64 -32.20 -49.67
C MET A 151 12.23 -33.16 -48.54
N GLU A 152 11.07 -33.81 -48.66
CA GLU A 152 10.55 -34.76 -47.67
C GLU A 152 11.62 -35.81 -47.31
N GLY A 153 12.04 -35.86 -46.04
CA GLY A 153 12.97 -36.87 -45.55
C GLY A 153 14.35 -36.88 -46.22
N MET A 154 14.77 -35.80 -46.90
CA MET A 154 16.00 -35.76 -47.69
C MET A 154 17.24 -36.25 -46.93
N PHE A 155 17.39 -35.89 -45.65
CA PHE A 155 18.48 -36.31 -44.75
C PHE A 155 18.00 -37.18 -43.59
N ARG A 156 16.87 -37.87 -43.75
CA ARG A 156 16.31 -38.74 -42.72
C ARG A 156 17.31 -39.83 -42.33
N GLU A 157 17.61 -39.97 -41.04
CA GLU A 157 18.59 -40.92 -40.47
C GLU A 157 20.03 -40.75 -41.04
N ALA A 158 20.36 -39.60 -41.65
CA ALA A 158 21.73 -39.24 -42.03
C ALA A 158 22.50 -38.79 -40.79
N SER A 159 22.78 -39.72 -39.88
CA SER A 159 23.22 -39.44 -38.50
C SER A 159 24.51 -38.63 -38.36
N SER A 160 25.44 -38.71 -39.33
CA SER A 160 26.67 -37.90 -39.34
C SER A 160 26.54 -36.56 -40.09
N PHE A 161 25.40 -36.30 -40.72
CA PHE A 161 25.23 -35.12 -41.54
C PHE A 161 25.20 -33.84 -40.69
N ASN A 162 26.12 -32.94 -41.02
CA ASN A 162 26.19 -31.59 -40.46
C ASN A 162 26.82 -30.65 -41.49
N GLY A 163 26.55 -30.84 -42.79
CA GLY A 163 27.10 -29.99 -43.86
C GLY A 163 26.55 -28.57 -43.79
N ASP A 164 27.28 -27.58 -44.31
CA ASP A 164 26.79 -26.19 -44.37
C ASP A 164 25.78 -26.03 -45.52
N ILE A 165 24.54 -25.76 -45.16
CA ILE A 165 23.39 -25.55 -46.08
C ILE A 165 22.73 -24.18 -45.85
N SER A 166 23.40 -23.29 -45.11
CA SER A 166 22.86 -21.96 -44.76
C SER A 166 22.57 -21.08 -45.98
N GLY A 167 23.25 -21.34 -47.10
CA GLY A 167 23.09 -20.61 -48.37
C GLY A 167 22.08 -21.20 -49.36
N TRP A 168 21.33 -22.25 -49.00
CA TRP A 168 20.32 -22.84 -49.88
C TRP A 168 19.13 -21.90 -50.09
N ASP A 169 18.71 -21.77 -51.35
CA ASP A 169 17.44 -21.13 -51.69
C ASP A 169 16.32 -22.18 -51.65
N VAL A 170 15.52 -22.14 -50.59
CA VAL A 170 14.40 -23.06 -50.35
C VAL A 170 13.03 -22.41 -50.58
N SER A 171 12.99 -21.22 -51.19
CA SER A 171 11.75 -20.42 -51.36
C SER A 171 10.66 -21.11 -52.19
N ASN A 172 11.03 -22.08 -53.03
CA ASN A 172 10.09 -22.89 -53.84
C ASN A 172 9.68 -24.21 -53.16
N VAL A 173 10.27 -24.56 -52.02
CA VAL A 173 9.99 -25.82 -51.32
C VAL A 173 8.67 -25.71 -50.59
N THR A 174 7.80 -26.72 -50.78
CA THR A 174 6.46 -26.76 -50.17
C THR A 174 6.31 -27.87 -49.13
N ASP A 175 7.20 -28.87 -49.16
CA ASP A 175 7.20 -30.03 -48.26
C ASP A 175 8.60 -30.26 -47.68
N MET A 176 8.70 -30.23 -46.36
CA MET A 176 9.92 -30.50 -45.58
C MET A 176 9.68 -31.57 -44.50
N GLU A 177 8.62 -32.40 -44.63
CA GLU A 177 8.31 -33.43 -43.66
C GLU A 177 9.54 -34.31 -43.41
N GLY A 178 9.97 -34.41 -42.15
CA GLY A 178 11.04 -35.32 -41.75
C GLY A 178 12.41 -35.04 -42.34
N MET A 179 12.68 -33.87 -42.94
CA MET A 179 13.92 -33.58 -43.68
C MET A 179 15.19 -33.95 -42.90
N PHE A 180 15.25 -33.67 -41.60
CA PHE A 180 16.38 -34.00 -40.69
C PHE A 180 16.02 -35.04 -39.63
N ARG A 181 14.95 -35.81 -39.84
CA ARG A 181 14.49 -36.80 -38.87
C ARG A 181 15.59 -37.84 -38.59
N GLY A 182 16.14 -37.89 -37.40
CA GLY A 182 17.21 -38.82 -37.00
C GLY A 182 18.62 -38.38 -37.43
N ALA A 183 18.77 -37.18 -38.01
CA ALA A 183 20.08 -36.59 -38.30
C ALA A 183 20.72 -36.06 -37.00
N SER A 184 21.14 -36.99 -36.13
CA SER A 184 21.50 -36.71 -34.74
C SER A 184 22.67 -35.73 -34.56
N SER A 185 23.57 -35.60 -35.54
CA SER A 185 24.70 -34.64 -35.52
C SER A 185 24.37 -33.27 -36.11
N PHE A 186 23.20 -33.10 -36.73
CA PHE A 186 22.85 -31.88 -37.45
C PHE A 186 22.62 -30.71 -36.49
N ASN A 187 23.38 -29.62 -36.67
CA ASN A 187 23.25 -28.39 -35.90
C ASN A 187 23.80 -27.20 -36.67
N ARG A 188 23.01 -26.69 -37.63
CA ARG A 188 23.37 -25.54 -38.47
C ARG A 188 22.40 -24.39 -38.28
N ASP A 189 22.93 -23.19 -38.48
CA ASP A 189 22.15 -21.96 -38.57
C ASP A 189 21.36 -21.98 -39.89
N LEU A 190 20.03 -21.86 -39.78
CA LEU A 190 19.09 -21.87 -40.90
C LEU A 190 18.30 -20.56 -40.97
N SER A 191 18.76 -19.50 -40.29
CA SER A 191 18.08 -18.20 -40.22
C SER A 191 17.90 -17.53 -41.58
N GLY A 192 18.73 -17.88 -42.58
CA GLY A 192 18.66 -17.36 -43.95
C GLY A 192 17.66 -18.05 -44.86
N TRP A 193 17.00 -19.12 -44.43
CA TRP A 193 16.04 -19.86 -45.24
C TRP A 193 14.69 -19.14 -45.33
N ASP A 194 14.18 -19.01 -46.56
CA ASP A 194 12.80 -18.59 -46.81
C ASP A 194 11.88 -19.80 -46.87
N VAL A 195 11.19 -20.09 -45.75
CA VAL A 195 10.26 -21.22 -45.61
C VAL A 195 8.79 -20.82 -45.79
N SER A 196 8.52 -19.61 -46.32
CA SER A 196 7.16 -19.05 -46.42
C SER A 196 6.23 -19.87 -47.32
N SER A 197 6.78 -20.70 -48.21
CA SER A 197 6.01 -21.60 -49.09
C SER A 197 5.70 -22.97 -48.47
N VAL A 198 6.31 -23.33 -47.33
CA VAL A 198 6.21 -24.66 -46.72
C VAL A 198 4.86 -24.85 -46.04
N LYS A 199 4.24 -26.01 -46.24
CA LYS A 199 2.92 -26.35 -45.66
C LYS A 199 2.98 -27.42 -44.57
N ASP A 200 3.93 -28.33 -44.66
CA ASP A 200 4.13 -29.43 -43.71
C ASP A 200 5.58 -29.44 -43.21
N MET A 201 5.73 -29.34 -41.89
CA MET A 201 7.00 -29.45 -41.17
C MET A 201 6.98 -30.60 -40.16
N ALA A 202 6.04 -31.54 -40.30
CA ALA A 202 5.94 -32.68 -39.41
C ALA A 202 7.26 -33.44 -39.36
N ASN A 203 7.67 -33.85 -38.16
CA ASN A 203 8.88 -34.62 -37.89
C ASN A 203 10.21 -33.99 -38.36
N MET A 204 10.25 -32.72 -38.79
CA MET A 204 11.42 -32.13 -39.47
C MET A 204 12.74 -32.34 -38.72
N PHE A 205 12.75 -32.13 -37.40
CA PHE A 205 13.90 -32.34 -36.51
C PHE A 205 13.69 -33.48 -35.50
N TYR A 206 12.78 -34.41 -35.80
CA TYR A 206 12.51 -35.53 -34.91
C TYR A 206 13.80 -36.35 -34.68
N GLY A 207 14.25 -36.48 -33.44
CA GLY A 207 15.48 -37.21 -33.10
C GLY A 207 16.79 -36.57 -33.57
N ALA A 208 16.75 -35.33 -34.07
CA ALA A 208 17.95 -34.54 -34.37
C ALA A 208 18.56 -34.00 -33.05
N SER A 209 19.12 -34.90 -32.24
CA SER A 209 19.43 -34.64 -30.84
C SER A 209 20.41 -33.50 -30.58
N SER A 210 21.28 -33.16 -31.55
CA SER A 210 22.21 -32.04 -31.45
C SER A 210 21.65 -30.70 -31.93
N PHE A 211 20.46 -30.68 -32.52
CA PHE A 211 19.92 -29.49 -33.18
C PHE A 211 19.58 -28.39 -32.16
N ASN A 212 20.19 -27.23 -32.34
CA ASN A 212 19.87 -25.98 -31.66
C ASN A 212 20.22 -24.78 -32.56
N GLY A 213 20.04 -24.95 -33.87
CA GLY A 213 20.30 -23.92 -34.88
C GLY A 213 19.31 -22.76 -34.78
N ASP A 214 19.70 -21.58 -35.26
CA ASP A 214 18.79 -20.43 -35.32
C ASP A 214 17.76 -20.62 -36.43
N ILE A 215 16.49 -20.53 -36.04
CA ILE A 215 15.28 -20.61 -36.87
C ILE A 215 14.27 -19.51 -36.49
N SER A 216 14.70 -18.53 -35.69
CA SER A 216 13.83 -17.50 -35.12
C SER A 216 13.18 -16.60 -36.18
N GLY A 217 13.84 -16.43 -37.33
CA GLY A 217 13.40 -15.60 -38.45
C GLY A 217 12.50 -16.29 -39.48
N TRP A 218 12.15 -17.57 -39.29
CA TRP A 218 11.29 -18.30 -40.22
C TRP A 218 9.87 -17.74 -40.27
N ASP A 219 9.35 -17.55 -41.49
CA ASP A 219 7.93 -17.28 -41.74
C ASP A 219 7.18 -18.60 -41.88
N VAL A 220 6.51 -19.02 -40.79
CA VAL A 220 5.75 -20.26 -40.72
C VAL A 220 4.24 -20.05 -40.88
N SER A 221 3.80 -18.88 -41.36
CA SER A 221 2.37 -18.51 -41.40
C SER A 221 1.52 -19.40 -42.32
N ASN A 222 2.14 -20.14 -43.25
CA ASN A 222 1.48 -21.08 -44.16
C ASN A 222 1.56 -22.55 -43.70
N VAL A 223 2.28 -22.84 -42.61
CA VAL A 223 2.43 -24.19 -42.08
C VAL A 223 1.13 -24.62 -41.41
N THR A 224 0.69 -25.84 -41.74
CA THR A 224 -0.57 -26.41 -41.21
C THR A 224 -0.35 -27.56 -40.23
N SER A 225 0.84 -28.18 -40.25
CA SER A 225 1.24 -29.31 -39.41
C SER A 225 2.68 -29.12 -38.90
N MET A 226 2.84 -29.20 -37.58
CA MET A 226 4.13 -29.21 -36.86
C MET A 226 4.28 -30.47 -35.99
N GLN A 227 3.55 -31.53 -36.34
CA GLN A 227 3.52 -32.77 -35.58
C GLN A 227 4.93 -33.30 -35.33
N ALA A 228 5.29 -33.48 -34.06
CA ALA A 228 6.56 -34.05 -33.62
C ALA A 228 7.82 -33.37 -34.17
N MET A 229 7.72 -32.10 -34.58
CA MET A 229 8.81 -31.36 -35.24
C MET A 229 10.11 -31.38 -34.41
N PHE A 230 10.04 -31.21 -33.09
CA PHE A 230 11.19 -31.20 -32.18
C PHE A 230 11.23 -32.39 -31.22
N ARG A 231 10.42 -33.43 -31.45
CA ARG A 231 10.43 -34.63 -30.60
C ARG A 231 11.80 -35.31 -30.68
N GLY A 232 12.55 -35.36 -29.59
CA GLY A 232 13.89 -35.94 -29.57
C GLY A 232 15.02 -34.99 -30.00
N ALA A 233 14.74 -33.71 -30.25
CA ALA A 233 15.75 -32.66 -30.43
C ALA A 233 16.31 -32.17 -29.07
N GLY A 234 17.20 -32.97 -28.45
CA GLY A 234 17.58 -32.88 -27.03
C GLY A 234 18.11 -31.54 -26.55
N LEU A 235 18.77 -30.82 -27.45
CA LEU A 235 19.41 -29.54 -27.15
C LEU A 235 18.59 -28.33 -27.59
N PHE A 236 17.43 -28.54 -28.23
CA PHE A 236 16.65 -27.45 -28.79
C PHE A 236 16.03 -26.59 -27.68
N ASN A 237 16.44 -25.32 -27.62
CA ASN A 237 15.83 -24.27 -26.79
C ASN A 237 15.89 -22.91 -27.52
N GLY A 238 15.72 -22.93 -28.85
CA GLY A 238 15.75 -21.75 -29.70
C GLY A 238 14.56 -20.82 -29.44
N ASN A 239 14.75 -19.53 -29.70
CA ASN A 239 13.65 -18.56 -29.61
C ASN A 239 12.72 -18.67 -30.82
N ILE A 240 11.46 -19.01 -30.57
CA ILE A 240 10.39 -19.17 -31.57
C ILE A 240 9.13 -18.37 -31.20
N SER A 241 9.25 -17.42 -30.26
CA SER A 241 8.10 -16.63 -29.79
C SER A 241 7.49 -15.72 -30.87
N SER A 242 8.26 -15.40 -31.92
CA SER A 242 7.84 -14.55 -33.04
C SER A 242 7.15 -15.30 -34.17
N TRP A 243 7.05 -16.63 -34.11
CA TRP A 243 6.40 -17.42 -35.15
C TRP A 243 4.89 -17.16 -35.20
N ASP A 244 4.37 -16.93 -36.41
CA ASP A 244 2.93 -16.92 -36.67
C ASP A 244 2.43 -18.34 -36.89
N VAL A 245 1.88 -18.94 -35.83
CA VAL A 245 1.33 -20.31 -35.84
C VAL A 245 -0.19 -20.34 -36.06
N SER A 246 -0.81 -19.23 -36.46
CA SER A 246 -2.27 -19.08 -36.57
C SER A 246 -2.91 -20.02 -37.60
N SER A 247 -2.15 -20.56 -38.56
CA SER A 247 -2.61 -21.54 -39.55
C SER A 247 -2.42 -23.00 -39.12
N VAL A 248 -1.71 -23.26 -38.02
CA VAL A 248 -1.36 -24.62 -37.59
C VAL A 248 -2.59 -25.31 -37.00
N THR A 249 -2.85 -26.54 -37.43
CA THR A 249 -3.97 -27.35 -36.96
C THR A 249 -3.53 -28.57 -36.14
N ASN A 250 -2.27 -28.99 -36.26
CA ASN A 250 -1.71 -30.18 -35.61
C ASN A 250 -0.33 -29.87 -34.99
N MET A 251 -0.24 -29.92 -33.66
CA MET A 251 0.96 -29.74 -32.84
C MET A 251 1.29 -30.99 -32.01
N LYS A 252 0.71 -32.13 -32.37
CA LYS A 252 0.88 -33.40 -31.65
C LYS A 252 2.36 -33.73 -31.43
N ASN A 253 2.72 -33.98 -30.17
CA ASN A 253 4.07 -34.36 -29.73
C ASN A 253 5.20 -33.38 -30.13
N MET A 254 4.91 -32.13 -30.47
CA MET A 254 5.90 -31.19 -31.01
C MET A 254 7.18 -31.08 -30.16
N PHE A 255 7.04 -30.98 -28.83
CA PHE A 255 8.13 -30.88 -27.84
C PHE A 255 8.16 -32.09 -26.88
N TYR A 256 7.79 -33.27 -27.36
CA TYR A 256 7.74 -34.46 -26.52
C TYR A 256 9.15 -34.83 -25.99
N GLY A 257 9.27 -34.93 -24.67
CA GLY A 257 10.51 -34.95 -23.89
C GLY A 257 11.36 -36.21 -23.93
N ASP A 258 11.09 -37.17 -24.81
CA ASP A 258 12.02 -38.27 -25.14
C ASP A 258 13.19 -37.73 -25.99
N GLY A 259 13.94 -36.80 -25.37
CA GLY A 259 14.94 -35.94 -25.99
C GLY A 259 14.43 -34.56 -26.38
N ALA A 260 13.49 -33.91 -25.69
CA ALA A 260 13.25 -32.46 -25.82
C ALA A 260 13.20 -31.77 -24.43
N SER A 261 13.87 -32.37 -23.45
CA SER A 261 13.77 -31.99 -22.04
C SER A 261 14.35 -30.61 -21.71
N ALA A 262 15.13 -30.01 -22.61
CA ALA A 262 15.73 -28.69 -22.43
C ALA A 262 14.80 -27.52 -22.79
N PHE A 263 13.70 -27.77 -23.52
CA PHE A 263 12.86 -26.70 -24.05
C PHE A 263 12.06 -26.00 -22.94
N ASN A 264 12.23 -24.68 -22.85
CA ASN A 264 11.47 -23.79 -21.97
C ASN A 264 11.34 -22.38 -22.59
N GLY A 265 11.25 -22.30 -23.93
CA GLY A 265 11.10 -21.03 -24.65
C GLY A 265 9.71 -20.42 -24.45
N ASP A 266 9.63 -19.09 -24.39
CA ASP A 266 8.35 -18.36 -24.25
C ASP A 266 7.46 -18.57 -25.48
N LEU A 267 6.23 -19.04 -25.24
CA LEU A 267 5.20 -19.30 -26.24
C LEU A 267 3.91 -18.51 -25.97
N SER A 268 3.93 -17.55 -25.03
CA SER A 268 2.74 -16.83 -24.57
C SER A 268 2.05 -16.01 -25.67
N SER A 269 2.79 -15.62 -26.72
CA SER A 269 2.33 -14.84 -27.87
C SER A 269 1.72 -15.67 -29.01
N TRP A 270 1.82 -17.00 -28.96
CA TRP A 270 1.33 -17.85 -30.05
C TRP A 270 -0.20 -17.84 -30.15
N ASP A 271 -0.69 -17.60 -31.38
CA ASP A 271 -2.10 -17.78 -31.71
C ASP A 271 -2.36 -19.26 -32.06
N VAL A 272 -2.78 -20.03 -31.07
CA VAL A 272 -3.13 -21.45 -31.24
C VAL A 272 -4.61 -21.69 -31.54
N SER A 273 -5.37 -20.64 -31.89
CA SER A 273 -6.83 -20.72 -32.04
C SER A 273 -7.28 -21.66 -33.16
N SER A 274 -6.44 -21.99 -34.14
CA SER A 274 -6.73 -22.96 -35.20
C SER A 274 -6.36 -24.41 -34.86
N VAL A 275 -5.65 -24.64 -33.76
CA VAL A 275 -5.09 -25.95 -33.42
C VAL A 275 -6.20 -26.89 -32.93
N LYS A 276 -6.20 -28.12 -33.46
CA LYS A 276 -7.17 -29.17 -33.13
C LYS A 276 -6.58 -30.32 -32.33
N ASP A 277 -5.31 -30.64 -32.58
CA ASP A 277 -4.59 -31.74 -31.95
C ASP A 277 -3.29 -31.23 -31.30
N MET A 278 -3.25 -31.29 -29.97
CA MET A 278 -2.09 -30.98 -29.12
C MET A 278 -1.69 -32.20 -28.27
N GLU A 279 -2.06 -33.42 -28.69
CA GLU A 279 -1.75 -34.64 -27.95
C GLU A 279 -0.26 -34.72 -27.62
N GLY A 280 0.07 -34.82 -26.34
CA GLY A 280 1.44 -34.98 -25.86
C GLY A 280 2.40 -33.86 -26.26
N MET A 281 1.91 -32.65 -26.60
CA MET A 281 2.75 -31.57 -27.12
C MET A 281 4.00 -31.32 -26.26
N PHE A 282 3.87 -31.34 -24.93
CA PHE A 282 4.98 -31.16 -24.01
C PHE A 282 5.30 -32.40 -23.17
N ALA A 283 4.59 -33.53 -23.32
CA ALA A 283 4.75 -34.69 -22.45
C ALA A 283 6.24 -35.04 -22.23
N PHE A 284 6.66 -35.21 -20.98
CA PHE A 284 8.05 -35.47 -20.54
C PHE A 284 9.04 -34.30 -20.71
N ALA A 285 8.62 -33.11 -21.15
CA ALA A 285 9.47 -31.93 -21.27
C ALA A 285 9.69 -31.28 -19.88
N SER A 286 10.54 -31.90 -19.07
CA SER A 286 10.73 -31.58 -17.65
C SER A 286 11.11 -30.13 -17.31
N SER A 287 11.64 -29.36 -18.28
CA SER A 287 12.03 -27.95 -18.05
C SER A 287 10.92 -26.96 -18.38
N PHE A 288 9.82 -27.39 -19.01
CA PHE A 288 8.78 -26.49 -19.51
C PHE A 288 7.94 -25.93 -18.35
N ASN A 289 7.93 -24.60 -18.18
CA ASN A 289 7.13 -23.89 -17.17
C ASN A 289 6.77 -22.46 -17.65
N GLN A 290 6.07 -22.35 -18.77
CA GLN A 290 5.73 -21.07 -19.40
C GLN A 290 4.28 -20.62 -19.15
N PRO A 291 4.00 -19.30 -19.11
CA PRO A 291 2.67 -18.75 -18.85
C PRO A 291 1.78 -18.78 -20.11
N ILE A 292 1.23 -19.96 -20.41
CA ILE A 292 0.41 -20.20 -21.61
C ILE A 292 -1.12 -20.13 -21.35
N GLY A 293 -1.55 -19.63 -20.20
CA GLY A 293 -2.98 -19.51 -19.90
C GLY A 293 -3.74 -18.59 -20.86
N ALA A 294 -3.06 -17.66 -21.53
CA ALA A 294 -3.65 -16.75 -22.52
C ALA A 294 -4.01 -17.43 -23.86
N TRP A 295 -3.61 -18.67 -24.10
CA TRP A 295 -3.93 -19.39 -25.33
C TRP A 295 -5.44 -19.60 -25.51
N ASN A 296 -5.91 -19.37 -26.73
CA ASN A 296 -7.26 -19.73 -27.12
C ASN A 296 -7.30 -21.21 -27.56
N VAL A 297 -7.86 -22.07 -26.72
CA VAL A 297 -7.95 -23.52 -26.94
C VAL A 297 -9.36 -23.98 -27.34
N SER A 298 -10.24 -23.05 -27.73
CA SER A 298 -11.65 -23.32 -28.04
C SER A 298 -11.87 -24.34 -29.16
N ASN A 299 -10.90 -24.52 -30.07
CA ASN A 299 -10.99 -25.47 -31.18
C ASN A 299 -10.25 -26.79 -30.93
N VAL A 300 -9.64 -26.97 -29.75
CA VAL A 300 -8.86 -28.17 -29.45
C VAL A 300 -9.80 -29.33 -29.18
N THR A 301 -9.69 -30.37 -30.02
CA THR A 301 -10.49 -31.61 -29.90
C THR A 301 -9.70 -32.74 -29.27
N THR A 302 -8.37 -32.66 -29.23
CA THR A 302 -7.49 -33.70 -28.67
C THR A 302 -6.32 -33.03 -27.94
N MET A 303 -6.24 -33.23 -26.62
CA MET A 303 -5.21 -32.65 -25.75
C MET A 303 -4.68 -33.64 -24.70
N ASN A 304 -4.90 -34.95 -24.92
CA ASN A 304 -4.49 -35.95 -23.95
C ASN A 304 -2.97 -35.92 -23.76
N MET A 305 -2.53 -36.13 -22.52
CA MET A 305 -1.11 -36.16 -22.15
C MET A 305 -0.31 -34.87 -22.38
N ILE A 306 -0.93 -33.72 -22.65
CA ILE A 306 -0.20 -32.48 -22.98
C ILE A 306 0.95 -32.15 -22.01
N PHE A 307 0.74 -32.27 -20.69
CA PHE A 307 1.77 -32.08 -19.65
C PHE A 307 2.10 -33.36 -18.88
N LYS A 308 1.94 -34.55 -19.48
CA LYS A 308 2.26 -35.80 -18.80
C LYS A 308 3.72 -35.81 -18.32
N ASP A 309 3.95 -36.19 -17.06
CA ASP A 309 5.28 -36.21 -16.42
C ASP A 309 6.02 -34.86 -16.47
N ILE A 310 5.26 -33.76 -16.37
CA ILE A 310 5.73 -32.38 -16.15
C ILE A 310 5.09 -31.82 -14.88
N GLU A 311 5.78 -30.88 -14.22
CA GLU A 311 5.26 -30.07 -13.12
C GLU A 311 5.38 -28.59 -13.48
N LEU A 312 4.25 -27.98 -13.85
CA LEU A 312 4.15 -26.52 -13.99
C LEU A 312 4.11 -25.91 -12.57
N SER A 313 4.67 -24.72 -12.42
CA SER A 313 4.47 -23.93 -11.20
C SER A 313 2.98 -23.65 -10.99
N THR A 314 2.52 -23.65 -9.74
CA THR A 314 1.12 -23.40 -9.37
C THR A 314 0.55 -22.15 -10.05
N SER A 315 1.28 -21.04 -10.06
CA SER A 315 0.83 -19.81 -10.73
C SER A 315 0.54 -19.98 -12.23
N ASN A 316 1.36 -20.73 -12.96
CA ASN A 316 1.13 -20.99 -14.39
C ASN A 316 -0.05 -21.97 -14.58
N TYR A 317 -0.18 -22.97 -13.72
CA TYR A 317 -1.26 -23.94 -13.82
C TYR A 317 -2.63 -23.32 -13.45
N ASP A 318 -2.67 -22.50 -12.40
CA ASP A 318 -3.85 -21.72 -12.03
C ASP A 318 -4.27 -20.77 -13.16
N ASP A 319 -3.31 -20.10 -13.80
CA ASP A 319 -3.60 -19.20 -14.92
C ASP A 319 -4.22 -19.95 -16.10
N ILE A 320 -3.77 -21.19 -16.39
CA ILE A 320 -4.37 -22.07 -17.38
C ILE A 320 -5.82 -22.40 -17.00
N LEU A 321 -6.05 -22.90 -15.78
CA LEU A 321 -7.38 -23.29 -15.32
C LEU A 321 -8.35 -22.10 -15.35
N LYS A 322 -7.93 -20.95 -14.81
CA LYS A 322 -8.74 -19.73 -14.70
C LYS A 322 -9.08 -19.10 -16.05
N LYS A 323 -8.14 -19.08 -16.99
CA LYS A 323 -8.39 -18.47 -18.30
C LYS A 323 -9.13 -19.40 -19.24
N TRP A 324 -8.80 -20.69 -19.24
CA TRP A 324 -9.44 -21.64 -20.16
C TRP A 324 -10.90 -21.89 -19.79
N SER A 325 -11.25 -21.93 -18.50
CA SER A 325 -12.64 -22.10 -18.04
C SER A 325 -13.61 -21.00 -18.52
N THR A 326 -13.09 -19.86 -18.98
CA THR A 326 -13.90 -18.75 -19.51
C THR A 326 -14.16 -18.83 -21.03
N GLN A 327 -13.56 -19.80 -21.71
CA GLN A 327 -13.67 -19.96 -23.16
C GLN A 327 -14.87 -20.85 -23.53
N ASN A 328 -15.31 -20.79 -24.79
CA ASN A 328 -16.32 -21.74 -25.30
C ASN A 328 -15.59 -23.00 -25.78
N LEU A 329 -15.40 -23.98 -24.90
CA LEU A 329 -14.55 -25.15 -25.15
C LEU A 329 -15.30 -26.30 -25.84
N GLU A 330 -14.54 -27.17 -26.52
CA GLU A 330 -15.06 -28.44 -27.03
C GLU A 330 -15.34 -29.40 -25.86
N ASN A 331 -16.49 -30.09 -25.93
CA ASN A 331 -16.93 -30.95 -24.85
C ASN A 331 -16.20 -32.30 -24.84
N GLY A 332 -15.79 -32.77 -23.66
CA GLY A 332 -15.24 -34.13 -23.48
C GLY A 332 -13.76 -34.27 -23.78
N VAL A 333 -13.00 -33.18 -23.81
CA VAL A 333 -11.55 -33.22 -24.02
C VAL A 333 -10.86 -33.82 -22.78
N SER A 334 -9.88 -34.70 -23.00
CA SER A 334 -9.02 -35.20 -21.92
C SER A 334 -7.82 -34.28 -21.77
N PHE A 335 -7.63 -33.72 -20.57
CA PHE A 335 -6.56 -32.81 -20.23
C PHE A 335 -5.67 -33.43 -19.15
N HIS A 336 -4.36 -33.46 -19.37
CA HIS A 336 -3.41 -34.01 -18.41
C HIS A 336 -2.47 -32.89 -17.94
N GLY A 337 -2.75 -32.33 -16.77
CA GLY A 337 -1.97 -31.29 -16.09
C GLY A 337 -0.62 -31.78 -15.56
N GLY A 338 -0.38 -33.09 -15.57
CA GLY A 338 0.90 -33.66 -15.14
C GLY A 338 0.93 -33.92 -13.65
N SER A 339 2.04 -33.57 -13.00
CA SER A 339 2.14 -33.50 -11.54
C SER A 339 1.84 -32.10 -11.00
N SER A 340 1.48 -31.15 -11.87
CA SER A 340 1.15 -29.77 -11.50
C SER A 340 -0.01 -29.73 -10.52
N GLN A 341 0.15 -28.95 -9.46
CA GLN A 341 -0.88 -28.72 -8.44
C GLN A 341 -1.50 -27.33 -8.62
N TYR A 342 -2.77 -27.19 -8.24
CA TYR A 342 -3.52 -25.93 -8.33
C TYR A 342 -3.83 -25.37 -6.93
N SER A 343 -3.94 -24.05 -6.82
CA SER A 343 -4.37 -23.36 -5.60
C SER A 343 -5.85 -23.58 -5.30
N ALA A 344 -6.27 -23.27 -4.07
CA ALA A 344 -7.70 -23.22 -3.75
C ALA A 344 -8.47 -22.23 -4.62
N ASP A 345 -7.84 -21.08 -4.93
CA ASP A 345 -8.38 -20.05 -5.80
C ASP A 345 -8.66 -20.51 -7.25
N ALA A 346 -8.11 -21.64 -7.71
CA ALA A 346 -8.35 -22.19 -9.04
C ALA A 346 -9.25 -23.45 -9.02
N ALA A 347 -9.70 -23.86 -7.83
CA ALA A 347 -10.45 -25.11 -7.66
C ALA A 347 -11.82 -25.06 -8.34
N ASP A 348 -12.51 -23.92 -8.26
CA ASP A 348 -13.82 -23.72 -8.89
C ASP A 348 -13.70 -23.73 -10.42
N GLU A 349 -12.71 -23.05 -11.00
CA GLU A 349 -12.51 -23.03 -12.45
C GLU A 349 -12.10 -24.38 -13.02
N ARG A 350 -11.28 -25.14 -12.28
CA ARG A 350 -11.01 -26.54 -12.63
C ARG A 350 -12.29 -27.37 -12.62
N GLN A 351 -13.18 -27.14 -11.66
CA GLN A 351 -14.44 -27.86 -11.57
C GLN A 351 -15.39 -27.46 -12.70
N THR A 352 -15.43 -26.18 -13.11
CA THR A 352 -16.16 -25.71 -14.29
C THR A 352 -15.76 -26.45 -15.56
N LEU A 353 -14.45 -26.62 -15.82
CA LEU A 353 -13.97 -27.39 -16.98
C LEU A 353 -14.51 -28.83 -17.00
N ILE A 354 -14.68 -29.43 -15.82
CA ILE A 354 -15.20 -30.80 -15.69
C ILE A 354 -16.72 -30.83 -15.86
N ASP A 355 -17.44 -29.95 -15.17
CA ASP A 355 -18.90 -30.00 -15.08
C ASP A 355 -19.60 -29.41 -16.31
N ASP A 356 -19.09 -28.29 -16.82
CA ASP A 356 -19.72 -27.54 -17.92
C ASP A 356 -19.20 -28.00 -19.28
N ASP A 357 -17.89 -28.27 -19.40
CA ASP A 357 -17.26 -28.73 -20.65
C ASP A 357 -17.05 -30.25 -20.70
N GLY A 358 -17.36 -30.99 -19.63
CA GLY A 358 -17.25 -32.45 -19.61
C GLY A 358 -15.82 -32.96 -19.69
N TRP A 359 -14.81 -32.14 -19.36
CA TRP A 359 -13.40 -32.53 -19.49
C TRP A 359 -13.02 -33.63 -18.49
N SER A 360 -12.07 -34.47 -18.90
CA SER A 360 -11.41 -35.42 -18.01
C SER A 360 -10.02 -34.92 -17.65
N ILE A 361 -9.88 -34.37 -16.44
CA ILE A 361 -8.64 -33.77 -15.94
C ILE A 361 -7.85 -34.78 -15.08
N THR A 362 -6.56 -34.95 -15.40
CA THR A 362 -5.58 -35.67 -14.56
C THR A 362 -4.42 -34.74 -14.22
N ASP A 363 -4.23 -34.43 -12.94
CA ASP A 363 -3.22 -33.50 -12.43
C ASP A 363 -2.74 -33.89 -11.02
N GLY A 364 -1.88 -33.08 -10.42
CA GLY A 364 -1.34 -33.27 -9.06
C GLY A 364 -2.35 -33.00 -7.93
N GLY A 365 -3.58 -32.62 -8.26
CA GLY A 365 -4.60 -32.23 -7.29
C GLY A 365 -4.38 -30.82 -6.73
N GLN A 366 -5.26 -30.42 -5.82
CA GLN A 366 -5.13 -29.16 -5.10
C GLN A 366 -3.90 -29.21 -4.18
N LEU A 367 -3.24 -28.07 -3.99
CA LEU A 367 -2.16 -27.94 -3.02
C LEU A 367 -2.64 -28.37 -1.61
N PRO A 368 -1.79 -29.05 -0.82
CA PRO A 368 -2.10 -29.30 0.58
C PRO A 368 -2.23 -27.98 1.32
N ASN A 369 -3.26 -27.86 2.17
CA ASN A 369 -3.45 -26.64 2.95
C ASN A 369 -2.23 -26.30 3.83
N THR A 370 -1.83 -25.04 3.82
CA THR A 370 -0.77 -24.45 4.61
C THR A 370 -1.28 -23.25 5.36
N ALA A 371 -0.82 -23.05 6.59
CA ALA A 371 -1.25 -21.89 7.35
C ALA A 371 -0.64 -20.59 6.77
N PRO A 372 -1.40 -19.49 6.72
CA PRO A 372 -0.90 -18.22 6.24
C PRO A 372 0.22 -17.69 7.15
N THR A 373 1.06 -16.86 6.56
CA THR A 373 2.26 -16.29 7.21
C THR A 373 2.28 -14.78 7.10
N LEU A 374 2.90 -14.13 8.08
CA LEU A 374 3.16 -12.70 8.07
C LEU A 374 4.64 -12.44 7.76
N GLY A 375 4.90 -11.58 6.80
CA GLY A 375 6.21 -11.07 6.42
C GLY A 375 6.34 -9.57 6.63
N GLY A 376 7.43 -9.00 6.10
CA GLY A 376 7.69 -7.57 6.19
C GLY A 376 8.39 -7.11 7.49
N THR A 377 8.54 -5.79 7.64
CA THR A 377 9.14 -5.19 8.84
C THR A 377 8.03 -4.63 9.73
N PHE A 378 7.94 -5.14 10.94
CA PHE A 378 7.00 -4.61 11.93
C PHE A 378 7.58 -3.32 12.52
N ILE A 379 6.81 -2.24 12.42
CA ILE A 379 7.26 -0.91 12.82
C ILE A 379 6.93 -0.70 14.29
N SER A 380 7.93 -0.39 15.11
CA SER A 380 7.67 0.31 16.37
C SER A 380 7.71 1.81 16.09
N ALA A 381 6.59 2.49 16.33
CA ALA A 381 6.47 3.93 16.08
C ALA A 381 6.39 4.69 17.40
N THR A 382 7.07 5.84 17.47
CA THR A 382 6.85 6.83 18.53
C THR A 382 6.21 8.06 17.90
N ILE A 383 5.01 8.41 18.38
CA ILE A 383 4.20 9.54 17.88
C ILE A 383 3.75 10.40 19.05
N ASP A 384 3.43 11.67 18.78
CA ASP A 384 2.64 12.45 19.73
C ASP A 384 1.18 12.00 19.73
N ASP A 385 0.46 12.27 20.83
CA ASP A 385 -0.95 11.90 20.97
C ASP A 385 -1.92 12.77 20.16
N THR A 386 -1.40 13.67 19.33
CA THR A 386 -2.16 14.46 18.34
C THR A 386 -1.93 14.00 16.89
N SER A 387 -1.15 12.94 16.69
CA SER A 387 -0.75 12.42 15.38
C SER A 387 -1.29 11.01 15.18
N THR A 388 -1.55 10.66 13.91
CA THR A 388 -1.92 9.30 13.53
C THR A 388 -0.73 8.55 12.90
N VAL A 389 -0.78 7.22 12.94
CA VAL A 389 0.24 6.36 12.31
C VAL A 389 -0.39 5.18 11.59
N THR A 390 0.25 4.68 10.54
CA THR A 390 -0.11 3.42 9.87
C THR A 390 0.76 2.26 10.36
N PRO A 391 0.42 1.61 11.48
CA PRO A 391 1.31 0.67 12.17
C PRO A 391 1.69 -0.56 11.34
N PHE A 392 0.86 -0.92 10.35
CA PHE A 392 1.05 -2.12 9.54
C PHE A 392 1.49 -1.83 8.10
N SER A 393 1.91 -0.59 7.79
CA SER A 393 2.25 -0.14 6.42
C SER A 393 3.33 -0.96 5.70
N GLN A 394 4.08 -1.80 6.42
CA GLN A 394 5.12 -2.67 5.87
C GLN A 394 4.85 -4.17 6.09
N VAL A 395 3.68 -4.54 6.61
CA VAL A 395 3.31 -5.94 6.83
C VAL A 395 2.88 -6.56 5.50
N GLU A 396 3.40 -7.75 5.20
CA GLU A 396 3.01 -8.55 4.04
C GLU A 396 2.28 -9.81 4.52
N VAL A 397 1.21 -10.20 3.83
CA VAL A 397 0.50 -11.46 4.10
C VAL A 397 0.78 -12.42 2.95
N SER A 398 1.22 -13.63 3.27
CA SER A 398 1.52 -14.67 2.28
C SER A 398 0.93 -16.01 2.67
N ASP A 399 0.43 -16.73 1.67
CA ASP A 399 -0.05 -18.10 1.79
C ASP A 399 0.42 -18.91 0.58
N SER A 400 0.82 -20.16 0.82
CA SER A 400 1.45 -20.99 -0.22
C SER A 400 0.45 -21.76 -1.08
N ASP A 401 -0.74 -22.04 -0.55
CA ASP A 401 -1.86 -22.67 -1.25
C ASP A 401 -2.84 -21.67 -1.88
N GLY A 402 -2.67 -20.39 -1.58
CA GLY A 402 -3.43 -19.29 -2.17
C GLY A 402 -4.85 -19.15 -1.65
N ASP A 403 -5.17 -19.68 -0.45
CA ASP A 403 -6.49 -19.50 0.16
C ASP A 403 -6.78 -18.03 0.49
N ASN A 404 -8.07 -17.68 0.56
CA ASN A 404 -8.48 -16.36 1.06
C ASN A 404 -8.14 -16.24 2.56
N VAL A 405 -7.47 -15.15 2.92
CA VAL A 405 -6.96 -14.95 4.27
C VAL A 405 -7.77 -13.89 5.00
N SER A 406 -8.15 -14.19 6.24
CA SER A 406 -8.64 -13.23 7.23
C SER A 406 -7.51 -12.89 8.21
N VAL A 407 -7.53 -11.69 8.79
CA VAL A 407 -6.53 -11.29 9.80
C VAL A 407 -7.21 -10.83 11.07
N ASN A 408 -6.99 -11.56 12.16
CA ASN A 408 -7.37 -11.13 13.49
C ASN A 408 -6.31 -10.17 14.05
N ILE A 409 -6.77 -9.01 14.50
CA ILE A 409 -5.99 -7.93 15.08
C ILE A 409 -6.44 -7.78 16.53
N THR A 410 -5.57 -8.13 17.46
CA THR A 410 -5.77 -7.89 18.90
C THR A 410 -4.87 -6.74 19.32
N TYR A 411 -5.41 -5.75 20.03
CA TYR A 411 -4.58 -4.68 20.58
C TYR A 411 -4.87 -4.40 22.05
N THR A 412 -3.80 -4.22 22.82
CA THR A 412 -3.78 -4.15 24.29
C THR A 412 -2.88 -3.02 24.76
N GLY A 413 -3.12 -2.50 25.98
CA GLY A 413 -2.36 -1.38 26.55
C GLY A 413 -3.17 -0.09 26.57
N ALA A 414 -2.58 1.00 26.07
CA ALA A 414 -3.23 2.31 25.91
C ALA A 414 -4.42 2.27 24.95
N ASN A 415 -5.40 3.17 25.16
CA ASN A 415 -6.56 3.29 24.27
C ASN A 415 -6.22 4.16 23.04
N GLY A 416 -6.97 3.96 21.97
CA GLY A 416 -6.93 4.79 20.77
C GLY A 416 -8.07 4.39 19.83
N ILE A 417 -8.05 4.95 18.63
CA ILE A 417 -8.96 4.61 17.55
C ILE A 417 -8.15 3.95 16.44
N LEU A 418 -8.48 2.68 16.13
CA LEU A 418 -8.00 2.04 14.91
C LEU A 418 -9.09 2.19 13.84
N SER A 419 -8.74 2.77 12.70
CA SER A 419 -9.68 3.05 11.61
C SER A 419 -9.14 2.66 10.24
N SER A 420 -10.05 2.44 9.29
CA SER A 420 -9.73 2.24 7.88
C SER A 420 -10.17 3.45 7.04
N PRO A 421 -9.46 3.79 5.95
CA PRO A 421 -9.79 4.97 5.13
C PRO A 421 -11.18 4.93 4.47
N ASP A 422 -11.71 3.73 4.24
CA ASP A 422 -13.05 3.51 3.68
C ASP A 422 -14.18 3.60 4.72
N GLY A 423 -13.83 3.75 6.00
CA GLY A 423 -14.78 3.77 7.13
C GLY A 423 -15.37 2.40 7.46
N GLY A 424 -14.90 1.32 6.84
CA GLY A 424 -15.32 -0.06 7.13
C GLY A 424 -14.91 -0.53 8.54
N LEU A 425 -13.83 0.04 9.07
CA LEU A 425 -13.38 -0.10 10.44
C LEU A 425 -13.38 1.26 11.15
N THR A 426 -14.02 1.32 12.32
CA THR A 426 -13.70 2.30 13.36
C THR A 426 -13.86 1.62 14.71
N LYS A 427 -12.78 1.50 15.47
CA LYS A 427 -12.78 0.83 16.78
C LYS A 427 -12.11 1.69 17.83
N ASN A 428 -12.84 1.93 18.92
CA ASN A 428 -12.39 2.71 20.06
C ASN A 428 -12.05 1.75 21.23
N GLY A 429 -10.95 2.00 21.94
CA GLY A 429 -10.60 1.28 23.17
C GLY A 429 -9.64 0.11 22.92
N THR A 430 -9.78 -1.02 23.61
CA THR A 430 -8.97 -2.24 23.40
C THR A 430 -9.85 -3.40 22.96
N GLY A 431 -9.35 -4.36 22.17
CA GLY A 431 -10.08 -5.59 21.83
C GLY A 431 -9.59 -6.33 20.59
N ASP A 432 -10.38 -7.34 20.20
CA ASP A 432 -10.15 -8.14 18.99
C ASP A 432 -10.98 -7.62 17.82
N TYR A 433 -10.36 -7.59 16.65
CA TYR A 433 -10.99 -7.24 15.38
C TYR A 433 -10.56 -8.20 14.28
N THR A 434 -11.40 -8.40 13.26
CA THR A 434 -11.11 -9.29 12.14
C THR A 434 -11.28 -8.54 10.83
N LEU A 435 -10.24 -8.49 10.01
CA LEU A 435 -10.39 -8.23 8.58
C LEU A 435 -10.95 -9.51 7.95
N ASP A 436 -12.14 -9.42 7.37
CA ASP A 436 -12.82 -10.56 6.74
C ASP A 436 -11.98 -11.18 5.61
N ALA A 437 -12.17 -12.49 5.39
CA ALA A 437 -11.42 -13.26 4.40
C ALA A 437 -11.53 -12.65 2.99
N ASP A 438 -10.39 -12.44 2.36
CA ASP A 438 -10.24 -11.87 1.02
C ASP A 438 -8.94 -12.38 0.38
N THR A 439 -8.73 -12.04 -0.89
CA THR A 439 -7.49 -12.40 -1.60
C THR A 439 -6.26 -11.81 -0.89
N LEU A 440 -5.10 -12.46 -1.02
CA LEU A 440 -3.84 -12.03 -0.39
C LEU A 440 -3.50 -10.55 -0.69
N SER A 441 -3.73 -10.09 -1.92
CA SER A 441 -3.47 -8.70 -2.30
C SER A 441 -4.40 -7.75 -1.55
N ASN A 442 -5.71 -8.03 -1.57
CA ASN A 442 -6.70 -7.17 -0.94
C ASN A 442 -6.54 -7.12 0.58
N ILE A 443 -6.24 -8.25 1.23
CA ILE A 443 -6.05 -8.29 2.69
C ILE A 443 -4.78 -7.54 3.11
N THR A 444 -3.70 -7.67 2.34
CA THR A 444 -2.45 -6.92 2.56
C THR A 444 -2.70 -5.42 2.40
N ASP A 445 -3.39 -5.01 1.34
CA ASP A 445 -3.71 -3.60 1.08
C ASP A 445 -4.60 -3.01 2.18
N LYS A 446 -5.62 -3.75 2.63
CA LYS A 446 -6.50 -3.33 3.75
C LYS A 446 -5.72 -3.16 5.04
N LEU A 447 -4.82 -4.10 5.35
CA LEU A 447 -4.01 -4.07 6.58
C LEU A 447 -3.04 -2.89 6.57
N GLN A 448 -2.32 -2.67 5.47
CA GLN A 448 -1.32 -1.59 5.34
C GLN A 448 -1.91 -0.18 5.41
N GLN A 449 -3.21 -0.04 5.12
CA GLN A 449 -3.95 1.23 5.16
C GLN A 449 -4.57 1.56 6.52
N LEU A 450 -4.54 0.65 7.49
CA LEU A 450 -5.11 0.94 8.81
C LEU A 450 -4.33 2.06 9.50
N GLU A 451 -5.07 3.02 10.06
CA GLU A 451 -4.55 4.15 10.82
C GLU A 451 -4.90 4.00 12.30
N PHE A 452 -3.91 4.22 13.15
CA PHE A 452 -4.08 4.29 14.60
C PHE A 452 -3.91 5.73 15.08
N ASP A 453 -4.92 6.19 15.81
CA ASP A 453 -5.00 7.50 16.46
C ASP A 453 -5.01 7.28 17.99
N PRO A 454 -3.91 7.56 18.71
CA PRO A 454 -3.89 7.41 20.17
C PRO A 454 -4.91 8.35 20.83
N THR A 455 -5.43 7.99 22.01
CA THR A 455 -6.26 8.97 22.74
C THR A 455 -5.37 10.07 23.31
N GLU A 456 -5.74 11.32 23.06
CA GLU A 456 -5.14 12.50 23.68
C GLU A 456 -5.14 12.40 25.23
N ASN A 457 -4.07 12.92 25.85
CA ASN A 457 -3.97 13.19 27.30
C ASN A 457 -4.17 11.97 28.21
N GLN A 458 -3.69 10.79 27.79
CA GLN A 458 -3.77 9.57 28.60
C GLN A 458 -2.76 9.50 29.75
N VAL A 459 -1.62 10.16 29.59
CA VAL A 459 -0.55 10.24 30.58
C VAL A 459 -0.13 11.69 30.77
N ALA A 460 0.52 12.00 31.88
CA ALA A 460 1.02 13.36 32.09
C ALA A 460 2.04 13.74 31.00
N VAL A 461 2.07 15.02 30.63
CA VAL A 461 2.96 15.60 29.60
C VAL A 461 4.41 15.09 29.76
N GLU A 462 5.07 14.81 28.64
CA GLU A 462 6.40 14.18 28.55
C GLU A 462 6.49 12.69 28.92
N ASN A 463 5.43 12.07 29.45
CA ASN A 463 5.38 10.61 29.63
C ASN A 463 4.88 9.92 28.36
N THR A 464 5.10 8.61 28.32
CA THR A 464 4.72 7.76 27.20
C THR A 464 3.77 6.66 27.62
N VAL A 465 2.93 6.22 26.69
CA VAL A 465 2.08 5.05 26.85
C VAL A 465 2.19 4.15 25.62
N GLU A 466 2.14 2.83 25.83
CA GLU A 466 2.32 1.84 24.75
C GLU A 466 1.02 1.12 24.43
N THR A 467 0.75 0.97 23.14
CA THR A 467 -0.29 0.10 22.57
C THR A 467 0.39 -0.98 21.74
N THR A 468 0.14 -2.23 22.10
CA THR A 468 0.70 -3.41 21.41
C THR A 468 -0.37 -4.05 20.54
N PHE A 469 -0.04 -4.29 19.27
CA PHE A 469 -0.87 -4.99 18.29
C PHE A 469 -0.29 -6.38 17.99
N THR A 470 -1.12 -7.40 18.13
CA THR A 470 -0.85 -8.78 17.75
C THR A 470 -1.71 -9.13 16.53
N LEU A 471 -1.07 -9.65 15.49
CA LEU A 471 -1.72 -10.07 14.25
C LEU A 471 -1.75 -11.59 14.16
N ALA A 472 -2.88 -12.16 13.78
CA ALA A 472 -3.07 -13.60 13.59
C ALA A 472 -3.84 -13.87 12.29
N PRO A 473 -3.16 -14.21 11.18
CA PRO A 473 -3.81 -14.54 9.92
C PRO A 473 -4.43 -15.95 9.98
N ASN A 474 -5.51 -16.16 9.22
CA ASN A 474 -6.27 -17.41 9.20
C ASN A 474 -6.96 -17.62 7.84
N ASP A 475 -6.80 -18.82 7.27
CA ASP A 475 -7.36 -19.28 5.98
C ASP A 475 -8.70 -20.06 6.12
N GLY A 476 -9.19 -20.26 7.34
CA GLY A 476 -10.39 -21.03 7.66
C GLY A 476 -10.17 -22.50 8.01
N THR A 477 -8.93 -23.00 7.96
CA THR A 477 -8.61 -24.41 8.21
C THR A 477 -7.39 -24.61 9.11
N THR A 478 -6.33 -23.81 8.94
CA THR A 478 -5.13 -23.80 9.77
C THR A 478 -4.73 -22.39 10.13
N ASP A 479 -4.73 -22.08 11.43
CA ASP A 479 -4.35 -20.77 11.92
C ASP A 479 -2.85 -20.52 11.67
N GLY A 480 -2.55 -19.37 11.06
CA GLY A 480 -1.18 -18.89 10.89
C GLY A 480 -0.50 -18.61 12.23
N SER A 481 0.83 -18.61 12.24
CA SER A 481 1.56 -18.20 13.44
C SER A 481 1.26 -16.73 13.74
N SER A 482 0.74 -16.44 14.92
CA SER A 482 0.59 -15.06 15.37
C SER A 482 1.96 -14.39 15.46
N ASN A 483 2.04 -13.13 15.03
CA ASN A 483 3.23 -12.33 15.29
C ASN A 483 3.04 -11.50 16.57
N SER A 484 4.00 -11.66 17.48
CA SER A 484 4.08 -10.86 18.71
C SER A 484 4.76 -9.53 18.43
N ASP A 485 3.92 -8.52 18.20
CA ASP A 485 4.05 -7.16 18.75
C ASP A 485 4.57 -6.09 17.79
N THR A 486 3.64 -5.49 17.03
CA THR A 486 3.78 -4.11 16.56
C THR A 486 3.44 -3.18 17.72
N ILE A 487 4.31 -2.22 18.04
CA ILE A 487 4.14 -1.35 19.22
C ILE A 487 4.06 0.10 18.76
N VAL A 488 3.01 0.80 19.18
CA VAL A 488 2.92 2.26 19.07
C VAL A 488 3.12 2.85 20.45
N THR A 489 4.13 3.71 20.59
CA THR A 489 4.41 4.48 21.80
C THR A 489 3.92 5.91 21.57
N ALA A 490 2.85 6.30 22.24
CA ALA A 490 2.34 7.68 22.20
C ALA A 490 3.00 8.52 23.32
N THR A 491 3.43 9.73 23.01
CA THR A 491 3.93 10.71 23.97
C THR A 491 2.90 11.82 24.14
N SER A 492 2.49 12.12 25.38
CA SER A 492 1.53 13.20 25.59
C SER A 492 2.14 14.58 25.40
N VAL A 493 1.47 15.41 24.60
CA VAL A 493 1.78 16.82 24.43
C VAL A 493 1.03 17.66 25.47
N ASN A 494 1.52 18.88 25.71
CA ASN A 494 0.80 19.84 26.53
C ASN A 494 -0.37 20.41 25.73
N ASP A 495 -1.53 20.58 26.35
CA ASP A 495 -2.67 21.33 25.83
C ASP A 495 -2.97 22.57 26.68
N ALA A 496 -3.26 23.68 26.01
CA ALA A 496 -3.54 24.94 26.68
C ALA A 496 -4.80 24.86 27.54
N PRO A 497 -4.81 25.49 28.72
CA PRO A 497 -5.98 25.51 29.59
C PRO A 497 -7.15 26.24 28.92
N ILE A 498 -8.36 25.84 29.27
CA ILE A 498 -9.62 26.33 28.71
C ILE A 498 -10.32 27.21 29.76
N ILE A 499 -10.80 28.39 29.34
CA ILE A 499 -11.69 29.24 30.14
C ILE A 499 -13.12 29.06 29.64
N ASP A 500 -14.05 28.69 30.52
CA ASP A 500 -15.46 28.46 30.17
C ASP A 500 -16.36 29.71 30.29
N GLY A 501 -15.84 30.78 30.91
CA GLY A 501 -16.52 32.07 31.08
C GLY A 501 -17.53 32.12 32.22
N SER A 502 -17.50 31.15 33.15
CA SER A 502 -18.33 31.14 34.35
C SER A 502 -17.72 31.91 35.53
N GLY A 503 -16.60 32.62 35.30
CA GLY A 503 -15.92 33.44 36.31
C GLY A 503 -16.87 34.45 36.98
N SER A 504 -16.74 34.59 38.30
CA SER A 504 -17.56 35.52 39.08
C SER A 504 -16.76 36.74 39.55
N ASP A 505 -17.43 37.88 39.68
CA ASP A 505 -16.81 39.08 40.22
C ASP A 505 -16.32 38.85 41.66
N LEU A 506 -15.22 39.53 42.03
CA LEU A 506 -14.70 39.46 43.39
C LEU A 506 -15.74 39.96 44.40
N PRO A 507 -15.72 39.42 45.64
CA PRO A 507 -16.55 39.93 46.73
C PRO A 507 -16.41 41.44 46.87
N LYS A 508 -17.53 42.11 47.08
CA LYS A 508 -17.57 43.56 47.27
C LYS A 508 -16.76 43.97 48.49
N ILE A 509 -16.15 45.15 48.42
CA ILE A 509 -15.38 45.73 49.53
C ILE A 509 -15.87 47.14 49.84
N THR A 510 -15.51 47.65 51.03
CA THR A 510 -15.84 49.02 51.44
C THR A 510 -14.71 49.96 51.05
N ARG A 511 -14.99 51.27 50.94
CA ARG A 511 -13.95 52.30 50.72
C ARG A 511 -12.86 52.34 51.80
N TYR A 512 -13.11 51.76 52.97
CA TYR A 512 -12.16 51.73 54.09
C TYR A 512 -11.28 50.48 54.11
N ALA A 513 -11.49 49.53 53.19
CA ALA A 513 -10.76 48.26 53.10
C ALA A 513 -9.30 48.41 52.61
N THR A 514 -8.56 49.34 53.22
CA THR A 514 -7.19 49.71 52.85
C THR A 514 -6.11 48.72 53.33
N ASP A 515 -6.48 47.75 54.17
CA ASP A 515 -5.61 46.67 54.67
C ASP A 515 -6.30 45.28 54.58
N ASN A 516 -6.97 45.01 53.45
CA ASN A 516 -7.64 43.72 53.26
C ASN A 516 -6.66 42.60 52.86
N GLU A 517 -7.02 41.36 53.21
CA GLU A 517 -6.19 40.16 53.01
C GLU A 517 -6.12 39.66 51.56
N GLY A 518 -6.91 40.24 50.64
CA GLY A 518 -7.07 39.79 49.26
C GLY A 518 -7.76 38.44 49.11
N GLN A 519 -7.86 37.99 47.87
CA GLN A 519 -8.39 36.68 47.47
C GLN A 519 -7.26 35.84 46.86
N SER A 520 -7.28 34.53 47.06
CA SER A 520 -6.39 33.62 46.32
C SER A 520 -6.81 33.55 44.86
N ILE A 521 -5.84 33.32 43.97
CA ILE A 521 -6.15 33.06 42.56
C ILE A 521 -6.95 31.77 42.41
N ASP A 522 -6.73 30.76 43.27
CA ASP A 522 -7.55 29.54 43.29
C ASP A 522 -9.05 29.84 43.41
N ASN A 523 -9.45 30.66 44.39
CA ASN A 523 -10.84 31.05 44.59
C ASN A 523 -11.41 31.89 43.44
N LEU A 524 -10.54 32.55 42.67
CA LEU A 524 -10.93 33.36 41.53
C LEU A 524 -11.31 32.49 40.33
N ILE A 525 -10.60 31.38 40.12
CA ILE A 525 -10.66 30.63 38.86
C ILE A 525 -11.18 29.20 38.99
N SER A 526 -11.32 28.65 40.21
CA SER A 526 -11.59 27.22 40.46
C SER A 526 -12.75 26.63 39.67
N ASP A 527 -13.76 27.44 39.36
CA ASP A 527 -14.99 27.01 38.69
C ASP A 527 -14.99 27.35 37.19
N SER A 528 -14.02 28.14 36.71
CA SER A 528 -14.04 28.80 35.40
C SER A 528 -12.93 28.41 34.43
N VAL A 529 -11.96 27.63 34.90
CA VAL A 529 -10.82 27.14 34.14
C VAL A 529 -10.85 25.62 34.20
N ASP A 530 -10.58 24.97 33.06
CA ASP A 530 -10.31 23.53 32.94
C ASP A 530 -8.95 23.33 32.25
N ASP A 531 -8.22 22.26 32.55
CA ASP A 531 -6.97 21.91 31.86
C ASP A 531 -7.12 20.53 31.18
N PRO A 532 -7.00 20.42 29.84
CA PRO A 532 -7.21 19.15 29.14
C PRO A 532 -6.17 18.07 29.50
N ASP A 533 -5.00 18.46 30.01
CA ASP A 533 -3.90 17.54 30.28
C ASP A 533 -4.19 16.61 31.47
N TYR A 534 -3.59 15.41 31.45
CA TYR A 534 -3.82 14.41 32.48
C TYR A 534 -3.38 14.88 33.88
N ASN A 535 -4.34 15.00 34.79
CA ASN A 535 -4.12 15.25 36.23
C ASN A 535 -3.38 16.58 36.51
N VAL A 536 -3.59 17.59 35.68
CA VAL A 536 -3.07 18.94 35.90
C VAL A 536 -4.19 19.79 36.49
N SER A 537 -4.05 20.18 37.76
CA SER A 537 -4.96 21.14 38.40
C SER A 537 -4.57 22.55 37.96
N HIS A 538 -5.53 23.39 37.54
CA HIS A 538 -5.29 24.77 37.06
C HIS A 538 -4.17 25.46 37.82
N GLU A 539 -3.16 25.88 37.08
CA GLU A 539 -1.86 26.18 37.67
C GLU A 539 -1.67 27.70 37.95
N GLY A 540 -2.50 28.55 37.34
CA GLY A 540 -2.52 29.99 37.58
C GLY A 540 -3.22 30.82 36.51
N ILE A 541 -2.92 32.12 36.51
CA ILE A 541 -3.38 33.10 35.52
C ILE A 541 -2.24 33.99 35.02
N ALA A 542 -2.43 34.54 33.83
CA ALA A 542 -1.64 35.63 33.28
C ALA A 542 -2.53 36.88 33.14
N ILE A 543 -2.30 37.91 33.95
CA ILE A 543 -3.08 39.16 33.90
C ILE A 543 -2.62 39.99 32.71
N THR A 544 -3.47 40.11 31.69
CA THR A 544 -3.18 40.72 30.39
C THR A 544 -3.67 42.16 30.27
N ASP A 545 -4.67 42.57 31.05
CA ASP A 545 -5.14 43.96 31.10
C ASP A 545 -5.62 44.34 32.51
N LEU A 546 -5.57 45.63 32.82
CA LEU A 546 -5.87 46.17 34.14
C LEU A 546 -6.64 47.48 34.04
N ASP A 547 -7.84 47.50 34.61
CA ASP A 547 -8.57 48.71 34.96
C ASP A 547 -8.41 48.99 36.45
N SER A 548 -7.71 50.09 36.77
CA SER A 548 -7.45 50.49 38.15
C SER A 548 -8.66 51.06 38.87
N GLY A 549 -9.74 51.41 38.17
CA GLY A 549 -10.81 52.23 38.74
C GLY A 549 -10.21 53.49 39.38
N THR A 550 -10.57 53.78 40.64
CA THR A 550 -9.93 54.85 41.43
C THR A 550 -8.85 54.37 42.39
N GLY A 551 -8.66 53.06 42.56
CA GLY A 551 -7.78 52.46 43.55
C GLY A 551 -6.48 51.88 42.96
N THR A 552 -5.83 51.01 43.73
CA THR A 552 -4.60 50.32 43.31
C THR A 552 -4.77 48.81 43.44
N TRP A 553 -4.48 48.08 42.38
CA TRP A 553 -4.40 46.61 42.43
C TRP A 553 -3.01 46.16 42.85
N GLN A 554 -2.98 45.23 43.79
CA GLN A 554 -1.77 44.63 44.33
C GLN A 554 -1.85 43.11 44.26
N TYR A 555 -0.69 42.49 44.14
CA TYR A 555 -0.53 41.05 44.19
C TYR A 555 0.48 40.66 45.26
N SER A 556 0.41 39.41 45.69
CA SER A 556 1.33 38.80 46.64
C SER A 556 1.69 37.40 46.17
N THR A 557 2.99 37.10 46.10
CA THR A 557 3.52 35.78 45.76
C THR A 557 3.92 34.94 46.98
N ASP A 558 3.65 35.45 48.18
CA ASP A 558 4.06 34.88 49.48
C ASP A 558 2.88 34.75 50.47
N GLY A 559 1.67 34.57 49.94
CA GLY A 559 0.46 34.30 50.72
C GLY A 559 -0.12 35.51 51.45
N GLY A 560 0.26 36.72 51.06
CA GLY A 560 -0.18 37.99 51.65
C GLY A 560 0.78 38.59 52.68
N SER A 561 2.00 38.04 52.81
CA SER A 561 3.02 38.55 53.74
C SER A 561 3.64 39.86 53.23
N SER A 562 3.80 39.99 51.92
CA SER A 562 4.20 41.21 51.23
C SER A 562 3.35 41.46 49.99
N TRP A 563 3.16 42.74 49.65
CA TRP A 563 2.30 43.18 48.56
C TRP A 563 3.06 44.10 47.60
N SER A 564 2.88 43.87 46.31
CA SER A 564 3.47 44.66 45.23
C SER A 564 2.37 45.18 44.30
N ASP A 565 2.56 46.39 43.76
CA ASP A 565 1.63 46.94 42.78
C ASP A 565 1.75 46.19 41.45
N ILE A 566 0.61 45.87 40.82
CA ILE A 566 0.61 45.17 39.51
C ILE A 566 1.26 46.04 38.42
N GLY A 567 1.06 47.36 38.48
CA GLY A 567 1.53 48.31 37.48
C GLY A 567 0.92 48.04 36.09
N THR A 568 1.60 48.46 35.02
CA THR A 568 1.11 48.28 33.65
C THR A 568 1.26 46.83 33.19
N VAL A 569 0.18 46.23 32.70
CA VAL A 569 0.14 44.90 32.06
C VAL A 569 -0.45 45.04 30.67
N THR A 570 -0.03 44.17 29.75
CA THR A 570 -0.54 44.05 28.37
C THR A 570 -0.41 42.58 27.96
N GLU A 571 -0.99 42.17 26.82
CA GLU A 571 -0.75 40.82 26.29
C GLU A 571 0.74 40.51 26.06
N THR A 572 1.57 41.50 25.72
CA THR A 572 3.03 41.32 25.54
C THR A 572 3.83 41.40 26.85
N SER A 573 3.16 41.68 27.98
CA SER A 573 3.78 41.88 29.29
C SER A 573 2.77 41.57 30.40
N ALA A 574 2.20 40.37 30.35
CA ALA A 574 1.18 39.89 31.26
C ALA A 574 1.80 39.34 32.54
N LEU A 575 1.24 39.68 33.71
CA LEU A 575 1.77 39.24 35.01
C LEU A 575 1.31 37.81 35.33
N LEU A 576 2.26 36.91 35.58
CA LEU A 576 1.98 35.52 35.94
C LEU A 576 1.76 35.35 37.44
N LEU A 577 0.66 34.74 37.83
CA LEU A 577 0.34 34.38 39.22
C LEU A 577 -0.15 32.94 39.29
N THR A 578 0.30 32.19 40.28
CA THR A 578 -0.17 30.81 40.56
C THR A 578 -1.44 30.83 41.40
N ILE A 579 -2.17 29.71 41.44
CA ILE A 579 -3.35 29.55 42.31
C ILE A 579 -3.09 29.85 43.80
N SER A 580 -1.85 29.66 44.26
CA SER A 580 -1.43 29.94 45.64
C SER A 580 -1.16 31.42 45.94
N ASP A 581 -1.02 32.24 44.91
CA ASP A 581 -0.75 33.68 45.04
C ASP A 581 -2.06 34.42 45.33
N LYS A 582 -1.96 35.67 45.82
CA LYS A 582 -3.12 36.49 46.19
C LYS A 582 -3.20 37.77 45.39
N LEU A 583 -4.43 38.24 45.19
CA LEU A 583 -4.79 39.49 44.54
C LEU A 583 -5.63 40.35 45.49
N ARG A 584 -5.39 41.66 45.56
CA ARG A 584 -6.25 42.59 46.28
C ARG A 584 -6.40 43.92 45.57
N PHE A 585 -7.51 44.59 45.83
CA PHE A 585 -7.73 45.98 45.48
C PHE A 585 -7.66 46.85 46.73
N ILE A 586 -6.92 47.95 46.65
CA ILE A 586 -6.81 48.97 47.70
C ILE A 586 -7.59 50.22 47.22
N PRO A 587 -8.75 50.54 47.84
CA PRO A 587 -9.51 51.75 47.52
C PRO A 587 -8.71 53.03 47.81
N ALA A 588 -9.00 54.13 47.10
CA ALA A 588 -8.36 55.42 47.36
C ALA A 588 -8.91 56.13 48.61
N ASN A 589 -9.91 55.53 49.28
CA ASN A 589 -10.59 56.07 50.45
C ASN A 589 -11.25 57.41 50.13
N SER A 590 -12.00 57.45 49.01
CA SER A 590 -12.70 58.63 48.51
C SER A 590 -14.22 58.41 48.45
N ASP A 591 -15.01 59.49 48.53
CA ASP A 591 -16.48 59.47 48.43
C ASP A 591 -17.01 58.95 47.08
N ASN A 592 -16.13 58.81 46.09
CA ASN A 592 -16.41 58.47 44.71
C ASN A 592 -15.52 57.31 44.24
N ASP A 593 -15.15 56.42 45.17
CA ASP A 593 -14.37 55.24 44.84
C ASP A 593 -15.11 54.33 43.86
N GLN A 594 -14.43 53.95 42.78
CA GLN A 594 -14.90 53.01 41.79
C GLN A 594 -13.98 51.80 41.82
N GLY A 595 -14.57 50.62 41.89
CA GLY A 595 -13.82 49.38 41.77
C GLY A 595 -13.20 49.23 40.38
N GLY A 596 -12.14 48.44 40.31
CA GLY A 596 -11.44 48.14 39.07
C GLY A 596 -11.78 46.77 38.51
N SER A 597 -11.05 46.34 37.50
CA SER A 597 -11.12 44.98 36.98
C SER A 597 -9.79 44.51 36.41
N ILE A 598 -9.61 43.19 36.34
CA ILE A 598 -8.50 42.53 35.66
C ILE A 598 -9.03 41.69 34.51
N THR A 599 -8.27 41.62 33.42
CA THR A 599 -8.48 40.62 32.35
C THR A 599 -7.30 39.67 32.37
N TYR A 600 -7.57 38.37 32.23
CA TYR A 600 -6.55 37.33 32.35
C TYR A 600 -6.72 36.19 31.36
N ARG A 601 -5.63 35.46 31.10
CA ARG A 601 -5.61 34.12 30.49
C ARG A 601 -5.36 33.09 31.59
N ALA A 602 -5.87 31.87 31.43
CA ALA A 602 -5.45 30.75 32.26
C ALA A 602 -4.02 30.34 31.88
N TRP A 603 -3.29 29.77 32.82
CA TRP A 603 -1.88 29.43 32.68
C TRP A 603 -1.56 28.08 33.33
N ASP A 604 -0.96 27.16 32.59
CA ASP A 604 -0.65 25.77 33.00
C ASP A 604 0.78 25.58 33.58
N LYS A 605 1.59 26.65 33.62
CA LYS A 605 3.01 26.67 34.04
C LYS A 605 4.00 25.87 33.19
N THR A 606 3.62 25.31 32.05
CA THR A 606 4.59 24.65 31.16
C THR A 606 5.64 25.61 30.61
N SER A 607 5.34 26.90 30.61
CA SER A 607 6.34 27.96 30.43
C SER A 607 6.11 29.16 31.35
N GLY A 608 7.15 29.93 31.63
CA GLY A 608 7.08 31.14 32.46
C GLY A 608 7.38 30.92 33.94
N THR A 609 7.38 32.00 34.72
CA THR A 609 7.69 31.97 36.15
C THR A 609 6.82 32.99 36.87
N LYS A 610 6.19 32.57 37.98
CA LYS A 610 5.30 33.44 38.76
C LYS A 610 5.97 34.74 39.19
N GLY A 611 5.20 35.82 39.24
CA GLY A 611 5.66 37.17 39.55
C GLY A 611 6.36 37.90 38.40
N ASN A 612 6.77 37.20 37.34
CA ASN A 612 7.34 37.83 36.14
C ASN A 612 6.24 38.26 35.18
N LYS A 613 6.58 39.22 34.32
CA LYS A 613 5.76 39.59 33.16
C LYS A 613 6.28 38.91 31.90
N VAL A 614 5.39 38.32 31.11
CA VAL A 614 5.72 37.57 29.90
C VAL A 614 4.84 37.96 28.72
N ASP A 615 5.24 37.58 27.51
CA ASP A 615 4.42 37.73 26.31
C ASP A 615 3.49 36.52 26.16
N THR A 616 2.18 36.75 26.17
CA THR A 616 1.12 35.74 26.04
C THR A 616 0.41 35.82 24.69
N THR A 617 0.99 36.50 23.69
CA THR A 617 0.39 36.60 22.34
C THR A 617 0.41 35.27 21.59
N THR A 618 1.27 34.33 21.99
CA THR A 618 1.21 32.93 21.58
C THR A 618 0.39 32.15 22.62
N ASN A 619 -0.79 31.66 22.23
CA ASN A 619 -1.78 31.05 23.12
C ASN A 619 -2.65 30.01 22.36
N GLY A 620 -3.36 29.14 23.10
CA GLY A 620 -4.14 28.03 22.56
C GLY A 620 -3.29 26.86 22.04
N GLY A 621 -3.93 25.78 21.60
CA GLY A 621 -3.24 24.58 21.11
C GLY A 621 -2.29 24.04 22.19
N THR A 622 -1.02 23.81 21.84
CA THR A 622 -0.04 23.21 22.75
C THR A 622 0.76 24.20 23.61
N THR A 623 0.22 25.40 23.83
CA THR A 623 0.92 26.50 24.53
C THR A 623 0.51 26.60 25.99
N ALA A 624 1.31 27.30 26.80
CA ALA A 624 1.04 27.43 28.23
C ALA A 624 -0.20 28.26 28.61
N PHE A 625 -0.86 28.91 27.65
CA PHE A 625 -1.85 29.96 27.91
C PHE A 625 -3.14 29.72 27.13
N SER A 626 -4.28 29.93 27.79
CA SER A 626 -5.60 29.83 27.15
C SER A 626 -5.75 30.77 25.96
N SER A 627 -6.42 30.31 24.90
CA SER A 627 -6.71 31.13 23.71
C SER A 627 -7.69 32.27 24.01
N THR A 628 -8.59 32.07 24.94
CA THR A 628 -9.56 33.06 25.43
C THR A 628 -9.05 33.76 26.68
N THR A 629 -9.65 34.91 27.00
CA THR A 629 -9.45 35.64 28.25
C THR A 629 -10.76 35.72 29.01
N ASP A 630 -10.70 35.82 30.34
CA ASP A 630 -11.83 36.24 31.17
C ASP A 630 -11.55 37.59 31.86
N LYS A 631 -12.60 38.19 32.41
CA LYS A 631 -12.54 39.46 33.13
C LYS A 631 -13.25 39.36 34.47
N VAL A 632 -12.54 39.74 35.53
CA VAL A 632 -13.12 39.83 36.87
C VAL A 632 -13.03 41.25 37.39
N GLY A 633 -14.17 41.78 37.83
CA GLY A 633 -14.30 43.07 38.48
C GLY A 633 -14.33 42.97 40.01
N ILE A 634 -14.15 44.12 40.65
CA ILE A 634 -14.48 44.33 42.05
C ILE A 634 -15.38 45.56 42.17
N THR A 635 -16.30 45.54 43.14
CA THR A 635 -17.15 46.70 43.45
C THR A 635 -16.77 47.30 44.81
N VAL A 636 -16.66 48.62 44.88
CA VAL A 636 -16.48 49.37 46.14
C VAL A 636 -17.82 49.95 46.58
N GLU A 637 -18.32 49.56 47.75
CA GLU A 637 -19.58 50.04 48.31
C GLU A 637 -19.43 51.39 49.03
N ALA A 638 -20.43 52.26 48.84
CA ALA A 638 -20.54 53.56 49.49
C ALA A 638 -21.44 53.47 50.73
N TYR A 639 -20.88 53.17 51.90
CA TYR A 639 -21.65 53.31 53.15
C TYR A 639 -21.78 54.79 53.54
N SER A 640 -22.96 55.20 54.00
CA SER A 640 -23.16 56.48 54.69
C SER A 640 -23.19 56.26 56.19
N ASP A 641 -22.27 56.87 56.94
CA ASP A 641 -22.21 56.83 58.43
C ASP A 641 -23.36 57.63 59.10
N ALA A 642 -24.51 57.73 58.44
CA ALA A 642 -25.67 58.45 58.90
C ALA A 642 -26.48 57.57 59.85
N TYR A 643 -26.84 58.10 61.02
CA TYR A 643 -27.66 57.37 61.97
C TYR A 643 -28.60 58.29 62.74
N VAL A 644 -29.61 57.68 63.37
CA VAL A 644 -30.52 58.32 64.32
C VAL A 644 -30.56 57.50 65.60
N ASP A 645 -30.26 58.14 66.73
CA ASP A 645 -30.48 57.53 68.04
C ASP A 645 -31.95 57.69 68.45
N ILE A 646 -32.56 56.57 68.84
CA ILE A 646 -33.91 56.51 69.40
C ILE A 646 -33.78 56.16 70.88
N ASN A 647 -34.14 57.10 71.73
CA ASN A 647 -34.25 56.89 73.17
C ASN A 647 -35.69 56.54 73.52
N LEU A 648 -35.86 55.48 74.31
CA LEU A 648 -37.14 54.85 74.62
C LEU A 648 -37.41 54.93 76.12
N ASP A 649 -38.68 55.08 76.49
CA ASP A 649 -39.10 55.18 77.90
C ASP A 649 -39.06 53.83 78.64
N ASP A 650 -39.04 52.71 77.90
CA ASP A 650 -38.95 51.35 78.43
C ASP A 650 -38.06 50.49 77.52
N SER A 651 -37.62 49.34 78.04
CA SER A 651 -36.84 48.34 77.32
C SER A 651 -37.67 47.68 76.21
N ILE A 652 -37.13 47.61 75.00
CA ILE A 652 -37.84 47.07 73.82
C ILE A 652 -37.32 45.70 73.35
N TYR A 653 -38.20 44.95 72.70
CA TYR A 653 -37.96 43.61 72.17
C TYR A 653 -38.69 43.44 70.82
N GLY A 654 -38.16 42.60 69.91
CA GLY A 654 -38.79 42.29 68.62
C GLY A 654 -39.91 41.24 68.71
N ALA A 655 -40.14 40.67 69.89
CA ALA A 655 -41.19 39.68 70.11
C ALA A 655 -41.92 39.88 71.45
N ALA A 656 -43.20 39.53 71.49
CA ALA A 656 -44.07 39.70 72.66
C ALA A 656 -43.64 38.89 73.90
N ASP A 657 -42.80 37.86 73.73
CA ASP A 657 -42.26 37.06 74.82
C ASP A 657 -40.92 37.60 75.36
N ALA A 658 -40.46 38.75 74.87
CA ALA A 658 -39.22 39.43 75.24
C ALA A 658 -37.93 38.61 75.01
N ASN A 659 -37.94 37.69 74.03
CA ASN A 659 -36.79 36.82 73.75
C ASN A 659 -35.98 37.21 72.50
N LEU A 660 -36.44 38.17 71.70
CA LEU A 660 -35.73 38.61 70.49
C LEU A 660 -35.43 40.12 70.55
N PRO A 661 -34.26 40.55 70.06
CA PRO A 661 -34.00 41.97 69.83
C PRO A 661 -34.92 42.51 68.72
N VAL A 662 -35.04 43.83 68.61
CA VAL A 662 -35.66 44.45 67.43
C VAL A 662 -34.70 44.41 66.25
N GLU A 663 -35.26 44.31 65.05
CA GLU A 663 -34.53 44.33 63.78
C GLU A 663 -34.91 45.57 62.95
N ALA A 664 -34.12 45.90 61.94
CA ALA A 664 -34.43 46.99 61.01
C ALA A 664 -35.82 46.86 60.37
N THR A 665 -36.28 45.63 60.13
CA THR A 665 -37.59 45.35 59.57
C THR A 665 -38.75 45.72 60.50
N ASP A 666 -38.53 45.88 61.80
CA ASP A 666 -39.57 46.24 62.77
C ASP A 666 -39.92 47.73 62.72
N TRP A 667 -39.12 48.51 62.02
CA TRP A 667 -39.26 49.95 61.89
C TRP A 667 -39.70 50.33 60.48
N SER A 668 -40.40 51.45 60.39
CA SER A 668 -40.77 52.11 59.15
C SER A 668 -40.19 53.51 59.16
N LEU A 669 -39.68 53.95 58.00
CA LEU A 669 -39.11 55.27 57.82
C LEU A 669 -39.97 56.04 56.83
N LEU A 670 -40.43 57.21 57.23
CA LEU A 670 -41.10 58.18 56.36
C LEU A 670 -40.10 59.26 55.98
N PHE A 671 -39.79 59.37 54.68
CA PHE A 671 -38.88 60.37 54.15
C PHE A 671 -39.63 61.45 53.37
N ASN A 672 -39.31 62.73 53.65
CA ASN A 672 -39.76 63.86 52.85
C ASN A 672 -38.56 64.63 52.31
N GLN A 673 -38.44 64.67 50.98
CA GLN A 673 -37.33 65.33 50.30
C GLN A 673 -37.33 66.85 50.44
N ASN A 674 -38.47 67.52 50.57
CA ASN A 674 -38.56 68.99 50.73
C ASN A 674 -37.69 69.82 49.75
N ASN A 675 -37.54 69.36 48.49
CA ASN A 675 -36.66 69.93 47.45
C ASN A 675 -35.14 69.86 47.74
N GLY A 676 -34.72 68.98 48.64
CA GLY A 676 -33.31 68.71 48.92
C GLY A 676 -32.63 67.74 47.94
N GLY A 677 -31.34 67.49 48.17
CA GLY A 677 -30.46 66.68 47.30
C GLY A 677 -30.49 65.17 47.59
N THR A 678 -31.08 64.74 48.71
CA THR A 678 -31.29 63.31 49.00
C THR A 678 -32.45 62.77 48.18
N LYS A 679 -32.25 61.64 47.50
CA LYS A 679 -33.25 60.95 46.67
C LYS A 679 -33.99 59.87 47.44
N GLU A 680 -33.29 59.13 48.28
CA GLU A 680 -33.83 58.00 49.02
C GLU A 680 -33.12 57.86 50.36
N VAL A 681 -33.87 57.37 51.36
CA VAL A 681 -33.35 57.07 52.69
C VAL A 681 -33.98 55.76 53.15
N ASN A 682 -33.15 54.78 53.44
CA ASN A 682 -33.56 53.47 53.95
C ASN A 682 -32.93 53.21 55.32
N ILE A 683 -33.56 52.38 56.12
CA ILE A 683 -32.93 51.86 57.34
C ILE A 683 -31.97 50.75 56.91
N SER A 684 -30.68 50.95 57.14
CA SER A 684 -29.64 49.96 56.83
C SER A 684 -29.61 48.87 57.91
N SER A 685 -29.43 49.28 59.17
CA SER A 685 -29.46 48.40 60.32
C SER A 685 -29.94 49.12 61.59
N VAL A 686 -30.22 48.35 62.64
CA VAL A 686 -30.49 48.87 63.98
C VAL A 686 -29.57 48.15 64.95
N LYS A 687 -28.76 48.92 65.67
CA LYS A 687 -27.68 48.42 66.52
C LYS A 687 -27.64 49.14 67.86
N GLN A 688 -26.75 48.70 68.75
CA GLN A 688 -26.46 49.43 69.97
C GLN A 688 -25.86 50.80 69.62
N ALA A 689 -26.18 51.81 70.43
CA ALA A 689 -25.68 53.17 70.25
C ALA A 689 -24.26 53.37 70.82
N ASP A 690 -23.35 52.42 70.59
CA ASP A 690 -21.99 52.38 71.15
C ASP A 690 -20.90 52.85 70.16
N SER A 691 -21.17 52.82 68.86
CA SER A 691 -20.29 53.34 67.79
C SER A 691 -21.06 54.16 66.77
N SER A 692 -20.43 55.22 66.24
CA SER A 692 -20.96 56.00 65.11
C SER A 692 -20.70 55.38 63.74
N ASP A 693 -19.82 54.38 63.68
CA ASP A 693 -19.56 53.55 62.49
C ASP A 693 -20.42 52.28 62.56
N GLU A 694 -21.17 52.01 61.49
CA GLU A 694 -22.12 50.89 61.40
C GLU A 694 -21.43 49.52 61.49
N GLY A 695 -20.24 49.41 60.88
CA GLY A 695 -19.45 48.18 60.91
C GLY A 695 -18.91 47.84 62.30
N SER A 696 -18.64 48.86 63.11
CA SER A 696 -18.07 48.72 64.46
C SER A 696 -19.11 48.74 65.59
N ALA A 697 -20.38 49.04 65.32
CA ALA A 697 -21.45 49.06 66.33
C ALA A 697 -21.89 47.64 66.70
N SER A 698 -22.15 47.40 67.98
CA SER A 698 -22.55 46.07 68.48
C SER A 698 -23.99 45.72 68.10
N GLU A 699 -24.26 44.45 67.81
CA GLU A 699 -25.62 43.93 67.55
C GLU A 699 -26.54 44.08 68.79
N LEU A 700 -27.84 44.26 68.55
CA LEU A 700 -28.84 44.29 69.62
C LEU A 700 -29.02 42.90 70.25
N ILE A 701 -29.29 42.88 71.55
CA ILE A 701 -29.53 41.66 72.34
C ILE A 701 -30.93 41.62 72.97
N GLY A 702 -31.69 42.72 72.88
CA GLY A 702 -33.02 42.86 73.45
C GLY A 702 -32.99 43.48 74.85
N GLY A 703 -33.93 44.37 75.10
CA GLY A 703 -34.05 45.12 76.34
C GLY A 703 -33.33 46.47 76.35
N GLU A 704 -32.85 46.92 75.20
CA GLU A 704 -32.24 48.24 75.04
C GLU A 704 -33.26 49.36 75.30
N THR A 705 -32.78 50.45 75.90
CA THR A 705 -33.53 51.70 76.08
C THR A 705 -33.03 52.81 75.15
N THR A 706 -31.90 52.59 74.48
CA THR A 706 -31.40 53.40 73.39
C THR A 706 -30.95 52.48 72.27
N ILE A 707 -31.48 52.71 71.07
CA ILE A 707 -31.05 52.05 69.84
C ILE A 707 -30.52 53.09 68.86
N ARG A 708 -29.56 52.68 68.02
CA ARG A 708 -29.05 53.48 66.91
C ARG A 708 -29.55 52.88 65.60
N VAL A 709 -30.32 53.66 64.86
CA VAL A 709 -30.81 53.29 63.53
C VAL A 709 -29.84 53.86 62.50
N PHE A 710 -29.07 53.00 61.84
CA PHE A 710 -28.20 53.38 60.73
C PHE A 710 -29.02 53.55 59.45
N LEU A 711 -28.66 54.56 58.66
CA LEU A 711 -29.37 54.98 57.47
C LEU A 711 -28.50 54.81 56.25
N GLU A 712 -29.05 54.17 55.23
CA GLU A 712 -28.52 54.25 53.87
C GLU A 712 -29.12 55.47 53.18
N ILE A 713 -28.28 56.41 52.76
CA ILE A 713 -28.71 57.65 52.10
C ILE A 713 -28.24 57.66 50.64
N ILE A 714 -29.19 57.69 49.71
CA ILE A 714 -28.89 57.88 48.29
C ILE A 714 -29.10 59.36 47.95
N GLY A 715 -28.05 60.05 47.52
CA GLY A 715 -28.04 61.49 47.23
C GLY A 715 -27.29 62.29 48.28
N THR A 716 -27.42 63.61 48.28
CA THR A 716 -26.65 64.49 49.18
C THR A 716 -27.58 65.26 50.11
N PRO A 717 -27.58 64.98 51.43
CA PRO A 717 -28.36 65.75 52.40
C PRO A 717 -28.00 67.23 52.35
N THR A 718 -29.02 68.08 52.19
CA THR A 718 -28.89 69.54 52.11
C THR A 718 -29.37 70.26 53.37
N GLY A 719 -29.95 69.53 54.32
CA GLY A 719 -30.44 70.08 55.59
C GLY A 719 -31.89 70.55 55.54
N VAL A 720 -32.62 70.29 54.45
CA VAL A 720 -34.07 70.58 54.35
C VAL A 720 -34.90 69.30 54.35
N GLU A 721 -34.28 68.16 54.07
CA GLU A 721 -34.90 66.86 54.05
C GLU A 721 -35.23 66.41 55.47
N THR A 722 -36.37 65.74 55.62
CA THR A 722 -36.80 65.25 56.94
C THR A 722 -37.15 63.78 56.91
N ILE A 723 -36.84 63.09 58.00
CA ILE A 723 -37.23 61.70 58.24
C ILE A 723 -38.04 61.57 59.53
N GLU A 724 -38.87 60.53 59.59
CA GLU A 724 -39.59 60.14 60.79
C GLU A 724 -39.58 58.60 60.87
N ILE A 725 -39.09 58.05 61.99
CA ILE A 725 -39.03 56.60 62.19
C ILE A 725 -40.16 56.19 63.15
N LYS A 726 -40.90 55.14 62.78
CA LYS A 726 -42.06 54.61 63.52
C LYS A 726 -41.97 53.09 63.65
N PRO A 727 -42.40 52.50 64.78
CA PRO A 727 -42.54 51.05 64.87
C PRO A 727 -43.65 50.59 63.91
N LYS A 728 -43.44 49.44 63.26
CA LYS A 728 -44.49 48.77 62.50
C LYS A 728 -45.50 48.11 63.44
N SER A 729 -46.70 47.85 62.92
CA SER A 729 -47.78 47.23 63.69
C SER A 729 -47.34 45.87 64.22
N ASN A 730 -47.43 45.66 65.53
CA ASN A 730 -47.07 44.41 66.22
C ASN A 730 -45.62 43.96 65.98
N ALA A 731 -44.68 44.88 65.82
CA ALA A 731 -43.28 44.55 65.55
C ALA A 731 -42.33 44.86 66.73
N VAL A 732 -42.63 45.89 67.53
CA VAL A 732 -41.82 46.26 68.70
C VAL A 732 -42.65 46.12 69.96
N PHE A 733 -42.12 45.46 70.98
CA PHE A 733 -42.82 45.11 72.22
C PHE A 733 -42.07 45.64 73.45
N ASP A 734 -42.81 46.02 74.48
CA ASP A 734 -42.26 46.26 75.82
C ASP A 734 -41.95 44.94 76.55
N LYS A 735 -41.31 45.03 77.72
CA LYS A 735 -41.00 43.85 78.56
C LYS A 735 -42.24 43.07 79.02
N ALA A 736 -43.41 43.71 79.06
CA ALA A 736 -44.68 43.08 79.43
C ALA A 736 -45.38 42.42 78.22
N GLY A 737 -44.79 42.48 77.03
CA GLY A 737 -45.31 41.90 75.80
C GLY A 737 -46.36 42.75 75.09
N ASN A 738 -46.52 44.02 75.46
CA ASN A 738 -47.42 44.94 74.76
C ASN A 738 -46.72 45.54 73.54
N ALA A 739 -47.39 45.50 72.38
CA ALA A 739 -46.86 46.12 71.18
C ALA A 739 -46.87 47.66 71.29
N MET A 740 -45.81 48.31 70.84
CA MET A 740 -45.76 49.75 70.65
C MET A 740 -46.82 50.18 69.64
N LEU A 741 -47.49 51.31 69.93
CA LEU A 741 -48.50 51.85 69.04
C LEU A 741 -47.85 52.45 67.78
N THR A 742 -48.45 52.22 66.62
CA THR A 742 -47.91 52.67 65.32
C THR A 742 -47.93 54.19 65.12
N ASP A 743 -48.59 54.92 66.01
CA ASP A 743 -48.58 56.38 66.03
C ASP A 743 -47.44 56.98 66.88
N GLN A 744 -46.71 56.15 67.64
CA GLN A 744 -45.47 56.55 68.29
C GLN A 744 -44.37 56.77 67.24
N SER A 745 -43.57 57.82 67.40
CA SER A 745 -42.48 58.14 66.48
C SER A 745 -41.33 58.84 67.16
N THR A 746 -40.18 58.89 66.49
CA THR A 746 -39.04 59.72 66.86
C THR A 746 -39.33 61.23 66.84
N GLY A 747 -40.51 61.63 66.33
CA GLY A 747 -40.75 62.94 65.76
C GLY A 747 -40.04 63.13 64.42
N VAL A 748 -40.43 64.17 63.69
CA VAL A 748 -39.77 64.56 62.44
C VAL A 748 -38.36 65.11 62.76
N LYS A 749 -37.33 64.49 62.17
CA LYS A 749 -35.92 64.88 62.27
C LYS A 749 -35.42 65.42 60.94
N THR A 750 -34.57 66.43 60.97
CA THR A 750 -33.91 66.96 59.76
C THR A 750 -32.64 66.16 59.47
N LEU A 751 -32.42 65.81 58.20
CA LEU A 751 -31.16 65.21 57.74
C LEU A 751 -30.14 66.29 57.43
N GLU A 752 -29.24 66.55 58.37
CA GLU A 752 -28.16 67.52 58.22
C GLU A 752 -26.81 66.81 58.05
N ARG A 753 -26.03 67.26 57.07
CA ARG A 753 -24.67 66.76 56.87
C ARG A 753 -23.75 67.39 57.91
N LYS A 754 -23.40 66.66 58.98
CA LYS A 754 -22.38 67.11 59.93
C LYS A 754 -20.99 67.00 59.30
N VAL A 755 -20.22 68.09 59.37
CA VAL A 755 -18.79 68.07 59.07
C VAL A 755 -18.06 67.48 60.27
N VAL A 756 -17.15 66.54 60.04
CA VAL A 756 -16.38 65.83 61.07
C VAL A 756 -15.73 66.82 62.05
N GLY A 757 -15.97 66.65 63.36
CA GLY A 757 -15.25 67.37 64.42
C GLY A 757 -16.03 68.34 65.33
N THR A 758 -17.35 68.49 65.18
CA THR A 758 -18.18 69.24 66.15
C THR A 758 -18.87 68.32 67.18
N PRO A 759 -18.84 68.61 68.49
CA PRO A 759 -19.58 67.85 69.51
C PRO A 759 -21.08 67.83 69.23
N GLN A 760 -21.75 66.72 69.59
CA GLN A 760 -23.11 66.37 69.19
C GLN A 760 -24.18 67.42 69.46
#